data_AF-A0A024G0W5-F1
#
_entry.id   AF-A0A024G0W5-F1
#
_cell.length_a   1.000
_cell.length_b   1.000
_cell.length_c   1.000
_cell.angle_alpha   90.00
_cell.angle_beta   90.00
_cell.angle_gamma   90.00
#
_symmetry.space_group_name_H-M   'P 1'
#
loop_
_entity.id
_entity.type
_entity.pdbx_description
1 polymer ?
#
loop_
_entity_poly.entity_id
_entity_poly.type
_entity_poly.pdbx_seq_one_letter_code
_entity_poly.pdbx_strand_id
1 'polypeptide(L)'
;MLRQFGHWIQQNRSLTRFQAPSLIPSTISRKMSQNAIDTFLQKRTLPPFRRIEISHLEKALNNVVHKAREDLKALETQLDHKLTNNCAIEWKDVVDPLELQSDALDRLWGLVGHLMSVKNNDEIRNVHDQFQGPVTETITSMSQSRQLYKSFLKLSKSILASKMDPGHARLIELSIRDAKFGGVGLEGELQEEFNQLKLQSTKLSTKFSTNVLDATKAYALTLTTAADVEGLSPSLLEMFAESARKAGMENATAAKGPWRVTLDPPSYTQFMKNASNRSSRETLQRAYASRASQSPYDNQKIINDLLTIRDRMAKLLGYSTYAELSIAKKMAPSVEQVEKIHQDLRERCLPVARKEFQELKEFARKRGQQEPMASWDVAYWTEQHKSALYQFNDEEIKPYFPLENVLKGLFELTSNLYGVSIKAADGESETWHDDVRFFHVYDKSTDSHIASFFLDPYSRPVEKNGGAWMNVCVNRSKLLNEISNGNGAHVPVAYLICNQSPPINNQPSLMTFREVETLFHEFGHGLQHMLTTVDYSSIAGINGIEWDAVELPSQMMENFCYDHDTLASVSGHYETGKPLPANLFEKICAARYHMAATMMLVQLSYGALDVYLHHHKTEGIQEIFEAQHRIFKEFCVTPLLENNRFLCSFSHIFAGGYAAGYYSYKWAEVLSCDAYEAFHEAKQLDDEDAIRNVGRQFRDTILSLGGGCHPMKAFTLFRGRIPSIEPLLRQYDESKASHSFAGNAAKDTKSNTKKWHYLRKTSQKKRRQLRASSDESSVTSIVDDAFLWDSVLEYLNFEEIEIALYVSKEWSRLVRDRGAFLIVKMYERKWRCAGSSLERMYRNLPYHRVRYLCQRPEELYTQHVTTFCRRNILENGIVEFVNDSMLRSFSRGAIGAVYARKKMSILSCAKALEMKMCYFEVTFRGSGSIGFVRFDDNDFDISKEFGTEEHIGWKSVSYGYHGNDGDFVYNEGDAPYGGEWKPFGPSWGAHDAQVDFKSDTVGCGLDYDTLQIFYTLNGQFIGFAPIRVVSGFYACAFSLNTFGDSALLNGGRAPFSFDIENFCMKQSRIDCV
;
A
#
# COMPACT_ATOMS: atom_id res chain seq x y z
N MET A 1 24.65 31.20 47.59
CA MET A 1 23.45 30.36 47.80
C MET A 1 23.44 29.05 47.00
N LEU A 2 24.01 28.95 45.79
CA LEU A 2 24.25 27.65 45.11
C LEU A 2 25.54 26.91 45.54
N ARG A 3 26.13 27.25 46.70
CA ARG A 3 27.28 26.55 47.31
C ARG A 3 27.00 26.02 48.73
N GLN A 4 25.75 26.08 49.22
CA GLN A 4 25.37 25.56 50.54
C GLN A 4 24.41 24.37 50.51
N PHE A 5 23.89 23.97 49.34
CA PHE A 5 23.08 22.74 49.22
C PHE A 5 23.91 21.48 48.94
N GLY A 6 25.17 21.65 48.51
CA GLY A 6 26.10 20.56 48.19
C GLY A 6 26.81 19.93 49.41
N HIS A 7 26.55 20.39 50.63
CA HIS A 7 27.32 19.97 51.81
C HIS A 7 26.56 19.03 52.78
N TRP A 8 25.31 18.66 52.49
CA TRP A 8 24.48 17.88 53.43
C TRP A 8 24.20 16.42 53.00
N ILE A 9 24.25 16.09 51.70
CA ILE A 9 23.93 14.72 51.22
C ILE A 9 25.14 13.77 51.22
N GLN A 10 26.31 14.23 51.68
CA GLN A 10 27.55 13.43 51.64
C GLN A 10 27.95 12.78 52.99
N GLN A 11 27.06 12.68 53.99
CA GLN A 11 27.51 12.25 55.32
C GLN A 11 26.84 11.09 56.05
N ASN A 12 25.76 10.42 55.61
CA ASN A 12 25.28 9.27 56.40
C ASN A 12 24.63 8.14 55.58
N ARG A 13 25.45 7.14 55.23
CA ARG A 13 25.03 5.75 54.99
C ARG A 13 25.22 4.96 56.28
N SER A 14 24.22 4.17 56.73
CA SER A 14 24.39 2.79 57.24
C SER A 14 23.14 2.20 57.93
N LEU A 15 22.75 0.97 57.52
CA LEU A 15 22.24 -0.19 58.32
C LEU A 15 20.87 0.01 59.06
N THR A 16 19.91 -0.92 59.25
CA THR A 16 19.74 -2.39 59.12
C THR A 16 18.23 -2.74 59.27
N ARG A 17 17.85 -3.99 58.93
CA ARG A 17 16.51 -4.66 59.00
C ARG A 17 15.78 -4.60 60.37
N PHE A 18 14.44 -4.59 60.39
CA PHE A 18 13.51 -5.68 60.84
C PHE A 18 12.04 -5.23 61.07
N GLN A 19 11.10 -6.08 60.60
CA GLN A 19 9.71 -6.41 61.02
C GLN A 19 8.67 -5.37 61.53
N ALA A 20 7.46 -5.50 60.98
CA ALA A 20 6.17 -4.85 61.30
C ALA A 20 5.52 -5.35 62.62
N PRO A 21 4.24 -5.07 62.97
CA PRO A 21 3.31 -3.97 62.65
C PRO A 21 2.62 -3.36 63.92
N SER A 22 2.10 -2.13 63.88
CA SER A 22 0.87 -1.80 64.63
C SER A 22 0.18 -0.50 64.18
N LEU A 23 -1.13 -0.65 64.04
CA LEU A 23 -2.19 0.31 63.76
C LEU A 23 -2.24 1.50 64.72
N ILE A 24 -2.48 2.72 64.21
CA ILE A 24 -3.41 3.71 64.81
C ILE A 24 -4.15 4.46 63.67
N PRO A 25 -5.46 4.74 63.79
CA PRO A 25 -6.33 5.10 62.68
C PRO A 25 -6.61 6.60 62.53
N SER A 26 -6.83 6.96 61.25
CA SER A 26 -7.78 7.96 60.72
C SER A 26 -7.96 9.30 61.43
N THR A 27 -7.51 10.37 60.77
CA THR A 27 -8.42 11.47 60.37
C THR A 27 -7.73 12.34 59.32
N ILE A 28 -7.85 11.93 58.05
CA ILE A 28 -7.69 12.85 56.92
C ILE A 28 -8.95 12.73 56.07
N SER A 29 -9.54 13.90 55.86
CA SER A 29 -10.65 14.20 54.96
C SER A 29 -10.74 13.25 53.76
N ARG A 30 -11.90 12.60 53.66
CA ARG A 30 -12.34 11.74 52.57
C ARG A 30 -12.51 12.58 51.29
N LYS A 31 -11.40 13.00 50.67
CA LYS A 31 -11.41 13.25 49.23
C LYS A 31 -11.64 11.88 48.58
N MET A 32 -12.77 11.73 47.88
CA MET A 32 -13.05 10.53 47.08
C MET A 32 -11.78 10.19 46.28
N SER A 33 -11.19 9.02 46.53
CA SER A 33 -10.12 8.52 45.68
C SER A 33 -10.70 8.38 44.28
N GLN A 34 -10.35 9.28 43.37
CA GLN A 34 -10.80 9.19 41.98
C GLN A 34 -10.34 7.82 41.44
N ASN A 35 -11.27 7.01 40.98
CA ASN A 35 -10.97 5.71 40.37
C ASN A 35 -9.97 5.89 39.22
N ALA A 36 -9.03 4.95 39.06
CA ALA A 36 -7.96 5.01 38.07
C ALA A 36 -8.50 5.14 36.63
N ILE A 37 -9.62 4.48 36.30
CA ILE A 37 -10.27 4.59 34.99
C ILE A 37 -10.85 5.99 34.76
N ASP A 38 -11.48 6.59 35.77
CA ASP A 38 -12.00 7.97 35.64
C ASP A 38 -10.85 8.96 35.41
N THR A 39 -9.73 8.76 36.11
CA THR A 39 -8.53 9.59 35.93
C THR A 39 -7.94 9.41 34.53
N PHE A 40 -7.88 8.17 34.04
CA PHE A 40 -7.44 7.83 32.68
C PHE A 40 -8.23 8.59 31.61
N LEU A 41 -9.55 8.70 31.76
CA LEU A 41 -10.41 9.43 30.82
C LEU A 41 -10.32 10.94 31.00
N GLN A 42 -10.47 11.44 32.23
CA GLN A 42 -10.50 12.89 32.51
C GLN A 42 -9.18 13.58 32.18
N LYS A 43 -8.06 12.93 32.50
CA LYS A 43 -6.71 13.48 32.26
C LYS A 43 -6.08 12.99 30.95
N ARG A 44 -6.76 12.09 30.23
CA ARG A 44 -6.28 11.47 28.99
C ARG A 44 -4.87 10.89 29.13
N THR A 45 -4.60 10.23 30.26
CA THR A 45 -3.31 9.55 30.50
C THR A 45 -3.26 8.21 29.76
N LEU A 46 -2.12 7.53 29.78
CA LEU A 46 -2.02 6.14 29.32
C LEU A 46 -2.83 5.19 30.22
N PRO A 47 -3.22 4.00 29.72
CA PRO A 47 -4.07 3.08 30.47
C PRO A 47 -3.45 2.61 31.80
N PRO A 48 -4.24 2.56 32.89
CA PRO A 48 -3.74 2.19 34.21
C PRO A 48 -3.76 0.67 34.40
N PHE A 49 -3.04 -0.07 33.54
CA PHE A 49 -3.15 -1.52 33.39
C PHE A 49 -3.07 -2.35 34.69
N ARG A 50 -2.31 -1.92 35.70
CA ARG A 50 -2.15 -2.64 36.97
C ARG A 50 -3.23 -2.30 37.99
N ARG A 51 -3.97 -1.20 37.76
CA ARG A 51 -5.02 -0.68 38.65
C ARG A 51 -6.41 -0.74 38.02
N ILE A 52 -6.59 -1.54 36.96
CA ILE A 52 -7.91 -1.82 36.39
C ILE A 52 -8.67 -2.72 37.35
N GLU A 53 -9.80 -2.22 37.84
CA GLU A 53 -10.81 -3.03 38.53
C GLU A 53 -11.99 -3.22 37.57
N ILE A 54 -12.51 -4.45 37.47
CA ILE A 54 -13.56 -4.79 36.50
C ILE A 54 -14.83 -3.96 36.70
N SER A 55 -15.30 -3.83 37.94
CA SER A 55 -16.49 -3.02 38.27
C SER A 55 -16.35 -1.54 37.88
N HIS A 56 -15.13 -1.01 37.98
CA HIS A 56 -14.79 0.35 37.56
C HIS A 56 -14.77 0.51 36.04
N LEU A 57 -14.25 -0.49 35.33
CA LEU A 57 -14.24 -0.53 33.87
C LEU A 57 -15.66 -0.64 33.29
N GLU A 58 -16.48 -1.55 33.81
CA GLU A 58 -17.88 -1.72 33.40
C GLU A 58 -18.71 -0.44 33.63
N LYS A 59 -18.55 0.18 34.80
CA LYS A 59 -19.23 1.45 35.12
C LYS A 59 -18.81 2.56 34.14
N ALA A 60 -17.51 2.66 33.84
CA ALA A 60 -16.99 3.65 32.91
C ALA A 60 -17.50 3.42 31.48
N LEU A 61 -17.50 2.16 31.00
CA LEU A 61 -18.04 1.79 29.69
C LEU A 61 -19.52 2.15 29.57
N ASN A 62 -20.34 1.82 30.58
CA ASN A 62 -21.76 2.17 30.58
C ASN A 62 -21.97 3.68 30.49
N ASN A 63 -21.22 4.45 31.29
CA ASN A 63 -21.30 5.91 31.28
C ASN A 63 -20.87 6.50 29.94
N VAL A 64 -19.77 6.02 29.36
CA VAL A 64 -19.24 6.53 28.08
C VAL A 64 -20.15 6.17 26.91
N VAL A 65 -20.72 4.96 26.87
CA VAL A 65 -21.71 4.57 25.86
C VAL A 65 -22.97 5.45 25.95
N HIS A 66 -23.49 5.67 27.17
CA HIS A 66 -24.61 6.58 27.37
C HIS A 66 -24.30 8.00 26.90
N LYS A 67 -23.15 8.52 27.32
CA LYS A 67 -22.70 9.87 26.98
C LYS A 67 -22.50 10.06 25.48
N ALA A 68 -21.90 9.09 24.80
CA ALA A 68 -21.69 9.13 23.34
C ALA A 68 -23.03 9.19 22.59
N ARG A 69 -24.07 8.48 23.06
CA ARG A 69 -25.43 8.56 22.48
C ARG A 69 -26.09 9.92 22.73
N GLU A 70 -25.94 10.48 23.92
CA GLU A 70 -26.43 11.83 24.25
C GLU A 70 -25.74 12.91 23.41
N ASP A 71 -24.41 12.80 23.26
CA ASP A 71 -23.59 13.72 22.49
C ASP A 71 -23.93 13.69 21.01
N LEU A 72 -24.10 12.49 20.44
CA LEU A 72 -24.57 12.34 19.07
C LEU A 72 -25.92 13.03 18.88
N LYS A 73 -26.89 12.80 19.76
CA LYS A 73 -28.22 13.43 19.66
C LYS A 73 -28.17 14.96 19.76
N ALA A 74 -27.32 15.48 20.66
CA ALA A 74 -27.12 16.92 20.79
C ALA A 74 -26.50 17.52 19.52
N LEU A 75 -25.48 16.86 18.97
CA LEU A 75 -24.82 17.25 17.72
C LEU A 75 -25.79 17.20 16.54
N GLU A 76 -26.58 16.14 16.43
CA GLU A 76 -27.63 16.01 15.40
C GLU A 76 -28.64 17.14 15.49
N THR A 77 -29.09 17.50 16.70
CA THR A 77 -30.04 18.60 16.91
C THR A 77 -29.45 19.94 16.48
N GLN A 78 -28.18 20.20 16.83
CA GLN A 78 -27.46 21.41 16.43
C GLN A 78 -27.32 21.49 14.90
N LEU A 79 -26.93 20.39 14.26
CA LEU A 79 -26.73 20.32 12.82
C LEU A 79 -28.06 20.42 12.07
N ASP A 80 -29.13 19.79 12.56
CA ASP A 80 -30.46 19.88 11.98
C ASP A 80 -30.97 21.32 11.98
N HIS A 81 -30.80 22.04 13.09
CA HIS A 81 -31.12 23.46 13.18
C HIS A 81 -30.35 24.30 12.15
N LYS A 82 -29.04 24.06 12.00
CA LYS A 82 -28.22 24.78 11.00
C LYS A 82 -28.60 24.42 9.55
N LEU A 83 -28.89 23.14 9.28
CA LEU A 83 -29.29 22.67 7.96
C LEU A 83 -30.66 23.25 7.56
N THR A 84 -31.64 23.22 8.46
CA THR A 84 -33.01 23.73 8.23
C THR A 84 -33.04 25.24 8.04
N ASN A 85 -32.26 26.00 8.81
CA ASN A 85 -32.14 27.45 8.66
C ASN A 85 -31.16 27.89 7.56
N ASN A 86 -30.62 26.94 6.78
CA ASN A 86 -29.60 27.16 5.75
C ASN A 86 -28.38 27.97 6.22
N CYS A 87 -27.99 27.83 7.49
CA CYS A 87 -26.78 28.44 8.02
C CYS A 87 -25.53 27.80 7.38
N ALA A 88 -24.40 28.52 7.44
CA ALA A 88 -23.10 27.94 7.11
C ALA A 88 -22.78 26.78 8.09
N ILE A 89 -22.30 25.67 7.54
CA ILE A 89 -21.73 24.55 8.31
C ILE A 89 -20.22 24.70 8.19
N GLU A 90 -19.55 24.78 9.33
CA GLU A 90 -18.11 24.95 9.44
C GLU A 90 -17.45 23.70 10.02
N TRP A 91 -16.13 23.60 9.88
CA TRP A 91 -15.33 22.48 10.41
C TRP A 91 -15.62 22.22 11.90
N LYS A 92 -15.61 23.29 12.70
CA LYS A 92 -15.87 23.28 14.16
C LYS A 92 -17.29 22.84 14.55
N ASP A 93 -18.21 22.78 13.59
CA ASP A 93 -19.58 22.32 13.84
C ASP A 93 -19.73 20.80 13.70
N VAL A 94 -18.79 20.14 13.01
CA VAL A 94 -18.91 18.73 12.64
C VAL A 94 -17.69 17.94 13.09
N VAL A 95 -16.50 18.30 12.62
CA VAL A 95 -15.30 17.47 12.81
C VAL A 95 -14.75 17.61 14.23
N ASP A 96 -14.59 18.83 14.74
CA ASP A 96 -14.04 19.04 16.09
C ASP A 96 -14.92 18.39 17.19
N PRO A 97 -16.27 18.54 17.16
CA PRO A 97 -17.12 17.84 18.12
C PRO A 97 -17.04 16.32 18.01
N LEU A 98 -17.00 15.76 16.79
CA LEU A 98 -16.87 14.30 16.61
C LEU A 98 -15.56 13.77 17.16
N GLU A 99 -14.44 14.44 16.92
CA GLU A 99 -13.14 14.03 17.46
C GLU A 99 -13.14 14.07 19.01
N LEU A 100 -13.76 15.09 19.60
CA LEU A 100 -13.86 15.23 21.05
C LEU A 100 -14.77 14.19 21.70
N GLN A 101 -15.91 13.91 21.08
CA GLN A 101 -16.96 13.05 21.64
C GLN A 101 -16.60 11.56 21.53
N SER A 102 -15.86 11.16 20.49
CA SER A 102 -15.46 9.76 20.27
C SER A 102 -14.30 9.30 21.16
N ASP A 103 -13.41 10.22 21.57
CA ASP A 103 -12.15 9.92 22.27
C ASP A 103 -12.32 8.98 23.48
N ALA A 104 -13.30 9.24 24.35
CA ALA A 104 -13.49 8.43 25.55
C ALA A 104 -13.91 6.98 25.23
N LEU A 105 -14.77 6.80 24.23
CA LEU A 105 -15.25 5.48 23.80
C LEU A 105 -14.13 4.70 23.12
N ASP A 106 -13.40 5.35 22.22
CA ASP A 106 -12.28 4.75 21.49
C ASP A 106 -11.19 4.28 22.47
N ARG A 107 -10.85 5.09 23.47
CA ARG A 107 -9.85 4.76 24.49
C ARG A 107 -10.25 3.56 25.35
N LEU A 108 -11.48 3.52 25.86
CA LEU A 108 -11.94 2.40 26.69
C LEU A 108 -12.09 1.12 25.88
N TRP A 109 -12.69 1.22 24.70
CA TRP A 109 -12.94 0.04 23.87
C TRP A 109 -11.63 -0.51 23.29
N GLY A 110 -10.69 0.36 22.92
CA GLY A 110 -9.33 -0.01 22.55
C GLY A 110 -8.59 -0.73 23.69
N LEU A 111 -8.75 -0.27 24.94
CA LEU A 111 -8.19 -0.94 26.12
C LEU A 111 -8.77 -2.36 26.32
N VAL A 112 -10.10 -2.52 26.23
CA VAL A 112 -10.75 -3.84 26.35
C VAL A 112 -10.28 -4.77 25.22
N GLY A 113 -10.31 -4.30 23.97
CA GLY A 113 -9.85 -5.07 22.82
C GLY A 113 -8.38 -5.47 22.92
N HIS A 114 -7.52 -4.58 23.41
CA HIS A 114 -6.13 -4.89 23.67
C HIS A 114 -5.98 -5.99 24.73
N LEU A 115 -6.62 -5.86 25.90
CA LEU A 115 -6.57 -6.90 26.95
C LEU A 115 -7.14 -8.24 26.49
N MET A 116 -8.21 -8.23 25.68
CA MET A 116 -8.72 -9.44 25.03
C MET A 116 -7.69 -10.15 24.16
N SER A 117 -6.69 -9.42 23.63
CA SER A 117 -5.65 -9.97 22.76
C SER A 117 -4.36 -10.40 23.47
N VAL A 118 -3.99 -9.77 24.60
CA VAL A 118 -2.70 -10.00 25.28
C VAL A 118 -2.80 -10.54 26.70
N LYS A 119 -3.99 -10.45 27.32
CA LYS A 119 -4.26 -10.84 28.71
C LYS A 119 -5.70 -11.37 28.86
N ASN A 120 -6.06 -12.27 27.95
CA ASN A 120 -7.39 -12.85 27.81
C ASN A 120 -7.74 -13.76 29.01
N ASN A 121 -8.84 -13.46 29.70
CA ASN A 121 -9.40 -14.25 30.80
C ASN A 121 -10.93 -14.10 30.85
N ASP A 122 -11.60 -14.87 31.72
CA ASP A 122 -13.07 -14.89 31.81
C ASP A 122 -13.65 -13.52 32.21
N GLU A 123 -12.99 -12.78 33.10
CA GLU A 123 -13.46 -11.45 33.53
C GLU A 123 -13.48 -10.46 32.36
N ILE A 124 -12.40 -10.37 31.59
CA ILE A 124 -12.31 -9.49 30.42
C ILE A 124 -13.24 -9.95 29.29
N ARG A 125 -13.39 -11.27 29.09
CA ARG A 125 -14.37 -11.83 28.14
C ARG A 125 -15.80 -11.40 28.49
N ASN A 126 -16.18 -11.49 29.76
CA ASN A 126 -17.50 -11.09 30.23
C ASN A 126 -17.76 -9.60 30.00
N VAL A 127 -16.77 -8.72 30.28
CA VAL A 127 -16.88 -7.28 29.97
C VAL A 127 -17.05 -7.07 28.47
N HIS A 128 -16.21 -7.70 27.65
CA HIS A 128 -16.32 -7.58 26.20
C HIS A 128 -17.71 -8.01 25.70
N ASP A 129 -18.19 -9.18 26.10
CA ASP A 129 -19.46 -9.76 25.64
C ASP A 129 -20.67 -8.92 26.07
N GLN A 130 -20.63 -8.35 27.28
CA GLN A 130 -21.68 -7.45 27.78
C GLN A 130 -21.75 -6.15 26.98
N PHE A 131 -20.61 -5.57 26.61
CA PHE A 131 -20.55 -4.22 26.02
C PHE A 131 -20.40 -4.20 24.49
N GLN A 132 -20.06 -5.33 23.84
CA GLN A 132 -19.89 -5.41 22.39
C GLN A 132 -21.14 -4.92 21.63
N GLY A 133 -22.34 -5.35 22.07
CA GLY A 133 -23.61 -4.92 21.46
C GLY A 133 -23.83 -3.41 21.57
N PRO A 134 -23.94 -2.86 22.80
CA PRO A 134 -24.14 -1.43 23.01
C PRO A 134 -23.11 -0.51 22.32
N VAL A 135 -21.84 -0.93 22.29
CA VAL A 135 -20.77 -0.20 21.59
C VAL A 135 -20.97 -0.25 20.08
N THR A 136 -21.23 -1.43 19.52
CA THR A 136 -21.47 -1.60 18.07
C THR A 136 -22.68 -0.80 17.59
N GLU A 137 -23.76 -0.80 18.36
CA GLU A 137 -24.95 0.02 18.10
C GLU A 137 -24.59 1.51 18.07
N THR A 138 -23.84 1.99 19.07
CA THR A 138 -23.48 3.41 19.18
C THR A 138 -22.61 3.88 18.00
N ILE A 139 -21.58 3.10 17.65
CA ILE A 139 -20.74 3.38 16.47
C ILE A 139 -21.56 3.35 15.19
N THR A 140 -22.50 2.41 15.08
CA THR A 140 -23.38 2.29 13.90
C THR A 140 -24.32 3.48 13.78
N SER A 141 -24.94 3.92 14.88
CA SER A 141 -25.79 5.12 14.91
C SER A 141 -25.03 6.36 14.44
N MET A 142 -23.77 6.54 14.89
CA MET A 142 -22.94 7.65 14.43
C MET A 142 -22.68 7.59 12.92
N SER A 143 -22.33 6.41 12.39
CA SER A 143 -22.10 6.22 10.95
C SER A 143 -23.35 6.39 10.08
N GLN A 144 -24.54 6.16 10.66
CA GLN A 144 -25.84 6.26 9.98
C GLN A 144 -26.57 7.58 10.26
N SER A 145 -25.95 8.52 10.97
CA SER A 145 -26.54 9.82 11.25
C SER A 145 -26.72 10.63 9.96
N ARG A 146 -27.98 10.87 9.58
CA ARG A 146 -28.31 11.61 8.35
C ARG A 146 -27.90 13.07 8.44
N GLN A 147 -28.03 13.67 9.63
CA GLN A 147 -27.62 15.05 9.91
C GLN A 147 -26.11 15.20 9.73
N LEU A 148 -25.30 14.28 10.28
CA LEU A 148 -23.85 14.27 10.07
C LEU A 148 -23.52 14.10 8.58
N TYR A 149 -24.10 13.10 7.92
CA TYR A 149 -23.84 12.86 6.50
C TYR A 149 -24.19 14.06 5.61
N LYS A 150 -25.35 14.68 5.79
CA LYS A 150 -25.75 15.91 5.08
C LYS A 150 -24.79 17.07 5.37
N SER A 151 -24.31 17.19 6.60
CA SER A 151 -23.36 18.22 7.01
C SER A 151 -21.99 18.01 6.36
N PHE A 152 -21.50 16.77 6.30
CA PHE A 152 -20.29 16.42 5.54
C PHE A 152 -20.44 16.73 4.04
N LEU A 153 -21.58 16.44 3.43
CA LEU A 153 -21.85 16.81 2.03
C LEU A 153 -21.83 18.33 1.81
N LYS A 154 -22.37 19.12 2.77
CA LYS A 154 -22.34 20.59 2.69
C LYS A 154 -20.92 21.13 2.89
N LEU A 155 -20.15 20.56 3.83
CA LEU A 155 -18.73 20.87 4.04
C LEU A 155 -17.88 20.56 2.80
N SER A 156 -18.09 19.40 2.18
CA SER A 156 -17.38 19.00 0.96
C SER A 156 -17.54 20.03 -0.17
N LYS A 157 -18.76 20.56 -0.37
CA LYS A 157 -19.02 21.64 -1.33
C LYS A 157 -18.28 22.95 -0.99
N SER A 158 -18.23 23.30 0.29
CA SER A 158 -17.51 24.50 0.78
C SER A 158 -15.99 24.36 0.61
N ILE A 159 -15.44 23.17 0.85
CA ILE A 159 -14.01 22.85 0.71
C ILE A 159 -13.55 22.96 -0.74
N LEU A 160 -14.34 22.43 -1.68
CA LEU A 160 -14.08 22.57 -3.12
C LEU A 160 -14.00 24.04 -3.55
N ALA A 161 -14.77 24.93 -2.90
CA ALA A 161 -14.74 26.36 -3.17
C ALA A 161 -13.57 27.10 -2.50
N SER A 162 -13.05 26.61 -1.37
CA SER A 162 -12.11 27.34 -0.50
C SER A 162 -10.63 26.92 -0.63
N LYS A 163 -10.30 25.91 -1.45
CA LYS A 163 -8.92 25.38 -1.60
C LYS A 163 -8.27 25.01 -0.27
N MET A 164 -9.01 24.38 0.65
CA MET A 164 -8.48 23.92 1.95
C MET A 164 -7.36 22.87 1.80
N ASP A 165 -6.65 22.65 2.91
CA ASP A 165 -5.61 21.64 3.05
C ASP A 165 -6.05 20.25 2.52
N PRO A 166 -5.21 19.55 1.73
CA PRO A 166 -5.54 18.24 1.16
C PRO A 166 -5.96 17.17 2.18
N GLY A 167 -5.40 17.21 3.40
CA GLY A 167 -5.75 16.27 4.46
C GLY A 167 -7.18 16.48 4.97
N HIS A 168 -7.62 17.74 5.09
CA HIS A 168 -9.02 18.05 5.41
C HIS A 168 -9.98 17.56 4.33
N ALA A 169 -9.65 17.77 3.05
CA ALA A 169 -10.48 17.29 1.95
C ALA A 169 -10.61 15.76 1.99
N ARG A 170 -9.49 15.06 2.26
CA ARG A 170 -9.45 13.61 2.38
C ARG A 170 -10.26 13.09 3.57
N LEU A 171 -10.18 13.73 4.75
CA LEU A 171 -11.00 13.37 5.91
C LEU A 171 -12.50 13.40 5.56
N ILE A 172 -12.95 14.45 4.89
CA ILE A 172 -14.36 14.60 4.52
C ILE A 172 -14.78 13.56 3.47
N GLU A 173 -13.93 13.31 2.47
CA GLU A 173 -14.14 12.26 1.47
C GLU A 173 -14.33 10.89 2.15
N LEU A 174 -13.40 10.52 3.03
CA LEU A 174 -13.44 9.27 3.78
C LEU A 174 -14.65 9.19 4.69
N SER A 175 -15.01 10.29 5.37
CA SER A 175 -16.20 10.34 6.25
C SER A 175 -17.50 10.11 5.47
N ILE A 176 -17.65 10.73 4.28
CA ILE A 176 -18.81 10.52 3.40
C ILE A 176 -18.85 9.08 2.90
N ARG A 177 -17.70 8.56 2.46
CA ARG A 177 -17.55 7.19 1.98
C ARG A 177 -17.93 6.19 3.06
N ASP A 178 -17.40 6.35 4.26
CA ASP A 178 -17.59 5.41 5.37
C ASP A 178 -19.02 5.47 5.93
N ALA A 179 -19.69 6.62 5.89
CA ALA A 179 -21.12 6.73 6.18
C ALA A 179 -21.98 5.94 5.18
N LYS A 180 -21.66 6.01 3.87
CA LYS A 180 -22.33 5.19 2.84
C LYS A 180 -22.14 3.70 3.11
N PHE A 181 -20.90 3.28 3.42
CA PHE A 181 -20.62 1.90 3.80
C PHE A 181 -21.21 1.49 5.15
N GLY A 182 -21.49 2.46 6.02
CA GLY A 182 -22.25 2.28 7.25
C GLY A 182 -23.75 2.09 7.02
N GLY A 183 -24.24 2.25 5.79
CA GLY A 183 -25.67 2.09 5.46
C GLY A 183 -26.50 3.35 5.67
N VAL A 184 -25.91 4.55 5.70
CA VAL A 184 -26.65 5.81 5.90
C VAL A 184 -27.73 6.07 4.83
N GLY A 185 -27.58 5.45 3.65
CA GLY A 185 -28.55 5.54 2.55
C GLY A 185 -29.72 4.54 2.66
N LEU A 186 -29.69 3.62 3.63
CA LEU A 186 -30.77 2.65 3.86
C LEU A 186 -31.89 3.27 4.70
N GLU A 187 -33.12 2.79 4.49
CA GLU A 187 -34.31 3.25 5.23
C GLU A 187 -35.17 2.08 5.68
N GLY A 188 -35.93 2.28 6.76
CA GLY A 188 -36.94 1.32 7.24
C GLY A 188 -36.37 -0.06 7.53
N GLU A 189 -37.04 -1.10 7.04
CA GLU A 189 -36.69 -2.51 7.28
C GLU A 189 -35.29 -2.89 6.76
N LEU A 190 -34.82 -2.27 5.66
CA LEU A 190 -33.50 -2.57 5.09
C LEU A 190 -32.35 -2.07 5.99
N GLN A 191 -32.54 -0.92 6.65
CA GLN A 191 -31.57 -0.40 7.60
C GLN A 191 -31.51 -1.27 8.85
N GLU A 192 -32.66 -1.72 9.35
CA GLU A 192 -32.75 -2.61 10.51
C GLU A 192 -32.10 -3.97 10.20
N GLU A 193 -32.37 -4.54 9.03
CA GLU A 193 -31.72 -5.77 8.56
C GLU A 193 -30.21 -5.62 8.52
N PHE A 194 -29.70 -4.54 7.91
CA PHE A 194 -28.26 -4.26 7.85
C PHE A 194 -27.61 -4.17 9.25
N ASN A 195 -28.29 -3.52 10.19
CA ASN A 195 -27.81 -3.37 11.57
C ASN A 195 -27.74 -4.70 12.31
N GLN A 196 -28.78 -5.54 12.16
CA GLN A 196 -28.80 -6.88 12.74
C GLN A 196 -27.69 -7.76 12.16
N LEU A 197 -27.49 -7.73 10.84
CA LEU A 197 -26.41 -8.45 10.15
C LEU A 197 -25.03 -8.02 10.63
N LYS A 198 -24.79 -6.70 10.76
CA LYS A 198 -23.52 -6.15 11.26
C LYS A 198 -23.22 -6.60 12.69
N LEU A 199 -24.23 -6.57 13.58
CA LEU A 199 -24.10 -7.05 14.95
C LEU A 199 -23.81 -8.55 15.00
N GLN A 200 -24.52 -9.35 14.22
CA GLN A 200 -24.30 -10.80 14.11
C GLN A 200 -22.88 -11.10 13.59
N SER A 201 -22.44 -10.42 12.53
CA SER A 201 -21.08 -10.59 12.00
C SER A 201 -20.02 -10.32 13.06
N THR A 202 -20.18 -9.26 13.85
CA THR A 202 -19.20 -8.88 14.89
C THR A 202 -19.12 -9.95 15.99
N LYS A 203 -20.28 -10.45 16.46
CA LYS A 203 -20.34 -11.55 17.44
C LYS A 203 -19.70 -12.84 16.93
N LEU A 204 -19.99 -13.20 15.67
CA LEU A 204 -19.45 -14.39 15.03
C LEU A 204 -17.93 -14.30 14.85
N SER A 205 -17.40 -13.14 14.46
CA SER A 205 -15.95 -12.90 14.37
C SER A 205 -15.24 -13.04 15.72
N THR A 206 -15.78 -12.49 16.81
CA THR A 206 -15.23 -12.70 18.15
C THR A 206 -15.26 -14.18 18.53
N LYS A 207 -16.40 -14.85 18.32
CA LYS A 207 -16.52 -16.29 18.62
C LYS A 207 -15.53 -17.13 17.81
N PHE A 208 -15.31 -16.79 16.54
CA PHE A 208 -14.31 -17.42 15.70
C PHE A 208 -12.91 -17.35 16.34
N SER A 209 -12.46 -16.14 16.71
CA SER A 209 -11.13 -15.96 17.32
C SER A 209 -10.99 -16.68 18.66
N THR A 210 -12.03 -16.65 19.50
CA THR A 210 -12.03 -17.34 20.80
C THR A 210 -11.95 -18.85 20.61
N ASN A 211 -12.70 -19.41 19.65
CA ASN A 211 -12.63 -20.83 19.31
C ASN A 211 -11.23 -21.24 18.81
N VAL A 212 -10.56 -20.41 18.01
CA VAL A 212 -9.18 -20.68 17.56
C VAL A 212 -8.21 -20.70 18.73
N LEU A 213 -8.31 -19.72 19.63
CA LEU A 213 -7.47 -19.63 20.82
C LEU A 213 -7.69 -20.85 21.72
N ASP A 214 -8.94 -21.19 22.03
CA ASP A 214 -9.29 -22.28 22.93
C ASP A 214 -8.95 -23.65 22.32
N ALA A 215 -9.17 -23.86 21.01
CA ALA A 215 -8.75 -25.08 20.30
C ALA A 215 -7.22 -25.25 20.26
N THR A 216 -6.47 -24.15 20.15
CA THR A 216 -5.00 -24.18 20.19
C THR A 216 -4.50 -24.55 21.59
N LYS A 217 -5.15 -24.04 22.65
CA LYS A 217 -4.84 -24.36 24.05
C LYS A 217 -5.17 -25.81 24.43
N ALA A 218 -6.28 -26.33 23.91
CA ALA A 218 -6.82 -27.63 24.32
C ALA A 218 -5.95 -28.82 23.92
N TYR A 219 -5.06 -28.67 22.94
CA TYR A 219 -4.22 -29.76 22.44
C TYR A 219 -2.77 -29.64 22.91
N ALA A 220 -2.20 -30.77 23.32
CA ALA A 220 -0.76 -30.97 23.43
C ALA A 220 -0.40 -32.43 23.15
N LEU A 221 0.78 -32.63 22.58
CA LEU A 221 1.40 -33.93 22.38
C LEU A 221 2.50 -34.13 23.43
N THR A 222 2.34 -35.12 24.29
CA THR A 222 3.35 -35.48 25.30
C THR A 222 4.21 -36.62 24.79
N LEU A 223 5.51 -36.36 24.68
CA LEU A 223 6.53 -37.30 24.24
C LEU A 223 7.26 -37.87 25.46
N THR A 224 7.53 -39.17 25.46
CA THR A 224 8.04 -39.87 26.65
C THR A 224 9.24 -40.78 26.38
N THR A 225 9.56 -41.04 25.11
CA THR A 225 10.66 -41.92 24.72
C THR A 225 11.77 -41.15 24.02
N ALA A 226 12.99 -41.68 24.05
CA ALA A 226 14.13 -41.07 23.33
C ALA A 226 13.91 -41.03 21.81
N ALA A 227 13.17 -42.00 21.25
CA ALA A 227 12.84 -42.05 19.83
C ALA A 227 11.84 -40.96 19.40
N ASP A 228 11.03 -40.44 20.32
CA ASP A 228 10.08 -39.38 20.03
C ASP A 228 10.75 -38.01 19.78
N VAL A 229 11.94 -37.83 20.35
CA VAL A 229 12.64 -36.55 20.40
C VAL A 229 13.98 -36.54 19.65
N GLU A 230 14.23 -37.59 18.87
CA GLU A 230 15.41 -37.66 18.01
C GLU A 230 15.41 -36.49 17.00
N GLY A 231 16.59 -35.90 16.80
CA GLY A 231 16.79 -34.73 15.94
C GLY A 231 16.54 -33.38 16.62
N LEU A 232 15.89 -33.35 17.79
CA LEU A 232 15.68 -32.10 18.54
C LEU A 232 16.98 -31.64 19.22
N SER A 233 17.27 -30.34 19.12
CA SER A 233 18.41 -29.72 19.80
C SER A 233 18.21 -29.69 21.33
N PRO A 234 19.28 -29.56 22.12
CA PRO A 234 19.18 -29.39 23.58
C PRO A 234 18.28 -28.21 23.99
N SER A 235 18.28 -27.12 23.23
CA SER A 235 17.44 -25.94 23.50
C SER A 235 15.94 -26.24 23.27
N LEU A 236 15.60 -26.97 22.21
CA LEU A 236 14.23 -27.39 21.94
C LEU A 236 13.73 -28.41 22.97
N LEU A 237 14.58 -29.36 23.37
CA LEU A 237 14.28 -30.30 24.46
C LEU A 237 13.98 -29.56 25.76
N GLU A 238 14.76 -28.54 26.10
CA GLU A 238 14.51 -27.74 27.30
C GLU A 238 13.22 -26.92 27.18
N MET A 239 12.93 -26.33 26.02
CA MET A 239 11.68 -25.62 25.76
C MET A 239 10.46 -26.53 25.96
N PHE A 240 10.48 -27.75 25.41
CA PHE A 240 9.37 -28.70 25.56
C PHE A 240 9.29 -29.30 26.97
N ALA A 241 10.41 -29.47 27.67
CA ALA A 241 10.42 -29.88 29.08
C ALA A 241 9.85 -28.78 29.99
N GLU A 242 10.20 -27.52 29.75
CA GLU A 242 9.62 -26.38 30.47
C GLU A 242 8.10 -26.27 30.23
N SER A 243 7.66 -26.49 28.99
CA SER A 243 6.22 -26.57 28.68
C SER A 243 5.52 -27.69 29.47
N ALA A 244 6.20 -28.84 29.65
CA ALA A 244 5.69 -29.94 30.46
C ALA A 244 5.62 -29.58 31.96
N ARG A 245 6.66 -28.95 32.51
CA ARG A 245 6.68 -28.47 33.90
C ARG A 245 5.56 -27.47 34.18
N LYS A 246 5.37 -26.49 33.31
CA LYS A 246 4.26 -25.52 33.39
C LYS A 246 2.87 -26.18 33.33
N ALA A 247 2.77 -27.37 32.72
CA ALA A 247 1.55 -28.17 32.68
C ALA A 247 1.42 -29.16 33.85
N GLY A 248 2.25 -29.04 34.89
CA GLY A 248 2.20 -29.87 36.11
C GLY A 248 3.08 -31.12 36.09
N MET A 249 3.92 -31.32 35.06
CA MET A 249 4.86 -32.45 34.99
C MET A 249 6.21 -32.06 35.61
N GLU A 250 6.24 -31.85 36.94
CA GLU A 250 7.37 -31.23 37.65
C GLU A 250 8.74 -31.89 37.42
N ASN A 251 8.76 -33.21 37.21
CA ASN A 251 9.99 -33.97 36.98
C ASN A 251 10.54 -33.89 35.54
N ALA A 252 9.87 -33.14 34.64
CA ALA A 252 10.30 -33.01 33.26
C ALA A 252 11.64 -32.30 33.13
N THR A 253 12.57 -32.89 32.38
CA THR A 253 13.90 -32.32 32.10
C THR A 253 14.23 -32.50 30.62
N ALA A 254 15.08 -31.63 30.05
CA ALA A 254 15.54 -31.80 28.66
C ALA A 254 16.11 -33.20 28.38
N ALA A 255 16.79 -33.82 29.35
CA ALA A 255 17.47 -35.10 29.18
C ALA A 255 16.57 -36.34 29.30
N LYS A 256 15.50 -36.29 30.12
CA LYS A 256 14.69 -37.47 30.46
C LYS A 256 13.20 -37.34 30.11
N GLY A 257 12.75 -36.16 29.71
CA GLY A 257 11.33 -35.88 29.49
C GLY A 257 10.50 -35.97 30.78
N PRO A 258 9.17 -35.99 30.69
CA PRO A 258 8.39 -35.89 29.45
C PRO A 258 8.56 -34.53 28.76
N TRP A 259 8.36 -34.50 27.44
CA TRP A 259 8.42 -33.26 26.63
C TRP A 259 7.02 -32.96 26.09
N ARG A 260 6.56 -31.72 26.26
CA ARG A 260 5.20 -31.31 25.85
C ARG A 260 5.27 -30.36 24.66
N VAL A 261 4.71 -30.80 23.53
CA VAL A 261 4.62 -30.03 22.28
C VAL A 261 3.19 -29.52 22.11
N THR A 262 3.03 -28.21 21.98
CA THR A 262 1.75 -27.51 21.78
C THR A 262 1.58 -27.01 20.34
N LEU A 263 0.35 -26.56 20.02
CA LEU A 263 -0.01 -26.05 18.70
C LEU A 263 0.29 -24.54 18.50
N ASP A 264 0.78 -23.82 19.51
CA ASP A 264 1.21 -22.44 19.30
C ASP A 264 2.44 -22.38 18.37
N PRO A 265 2.58 -21.34 17.54
CA PRO A 265 3.53 -21.34 16.44
C PRO A 265 5.00 -21.60 16.83
N PRO A 266 5.56 -21.04 17.93
CA PRO A 266 6.94 -21.32 18.34
C PRO A 266 7.17 -22.80 18.66
N SER A 267 6.23 -23.46 19.34
CA SER A 267 6.30 -24.90 19.61
C SER A 267 6.10 -25.73 18.34
N TYR A 268 4.97 -25.51 17.64
CA TYR A 268 4.57 -26.29 16.46
C TYR A 268 5.62 -26.23 15.35
N THR A 269 6.04 -25.01 14.97
CA THR A 269 6.94 -24.80 13.83
C THR A 269 8.29 -25.45 14.09
N GLN A 270 8.84 -25.29 15.30
CA GLN A 270 10.14 -25.86 15.64
C GLN A 270 10.09 -27.39 15.70
N PHE A 271 9.00 -27.98 16.19
CA PHE A 271 8.83 -29.43 16.14
C PHE A 271 8.77 -29.95 14.69
N MET A 272 7.95 -29.33 13.84
CA MET A 272 7.77 -29.76 12.45
C MET A 272 9.03 -29.62 11.59
N LYS A 273 9.91 -28.67 11.92
CA LYS A 273 11.21 -28.48 11.24
C LYS A 273 12.29 -29.47 11.69
N ASN A 274 12.32 -29.85 12.97
CA ASN A 274 13.50 -30.51 13.55
C ASN A 274 13.28 -31.97 13.98
N ALA A 275 12.04 -32.39 14.30
CA ALA A 275 11.80 -33.75 14.80
C ALA A 275 12.01 -34.79 13.69
N SER A 276 12.92 -35.76 13.88
CA SER A 276 13.15 -36.83 12.90
C SER A 276 11.97 -37.80 12.82
N ASN A 277 11.25 -37.97 13.93
CA ASN A 277 10.11 -38.88 14.07
C ASN A 277 8.93 -38.47 13.18
N ARG A 278 8.76 -39.20 12.07
CA ARG A 278 7.75 -38.92 11.05
C ARG A 278 6.31 -39.08 11.55
N SER A 279 6.03 -40.07 12.39
CA SER A 279 4.67 -40.29 12.89
C SER A 279 4.24 -39.19 13.87
N SER A 280 5.15 -38.71 14.73
CA SER A 280 4.88 -37.56 15.59
C SER A 280 4.60 -36.29 14.78
N ARG A 281 5.35 -36.04 13.69
CA ARG A 281 5.06 -34.92 12.76
C ARG A 281 3.70 -35.06 12.10
N GLU A 282 3.32 -36.26 11.67
CA GLU A 282 1.99 -36.53 11.11
C GLU A 282 0.89 -36.23 12.13
N THR A 283 0.99 -36.79 13.34
CA THR A 283 0.03 -36.57 14.43
C THR A 283 -0.14 -35.08 14.72
N LEU A 284 0.98 -34.35 14.85
CA LEU A 284 0.94 -32.93 15.18
C LEU A 284 0.38 -32.08 14.03
N GLN A 285 0.76 -32.34 12.77
CA GLN A 285 0.20 -31.60 11.64
C GLN A 285 -1.30 -31.84 11.46
N ARG A 286 -1.78 -33.08 11.65
CA ARG A 286 -3.22 -33.39 11.60
C ARG A 286 -3.98 -32.59 12.66
N ALA A 287 -3.48 -32.58 13.89
CA ALA A 287 -4.06 -31.78 14.97
C ALA A 287 -4.07 -30.26 14.65
N TYR A 288 -2.97 -29.74 14.10
CA TYR A 288 -2.87 -28.33 13.72
C TYR A 288 -3.85 -27.94 12.60
N ALA A 289 -3.99 -28.79 11.59
CA ALA A 289 -4.84 -28.57 10.43
C ALA A 289 -6.34 -28.76 10.72
N SER A 290 -6.71 -29.40 11.83
CA SER A 290 -8.10 -29.57 12.29
C SER A 290 -8.49 -28.66 13.45
N ARG A 291 -7.68 -27.63 13.75
CA ARG A 291 -8.00 -26.70 14.84
C ARG A 291 -9.32 -25.98 14.58
N ALA A 292 -10.11 -25.87 15.64
CA ALA A 292 -11.42 -25.21 15.63
C ALA A 292 -12.39 -25.75 14.57
N SER A 293 -12.29 -27.03 14.19
CA SER A 293 -13.18 -27.65 13.21
C SER A 293 -14.09 -28.74 13.79
N GLN A 294 -14.14 -28.85 15.12
CA GLN A 294 -14.91 -29.85 15.85
C GLN A 294 -15.43 -29.28 17.17
N SER A 295 -16.52 -29.85 17.69
CA SER A 295 -17.09 -29.47 18.99
C SER A 295 -16.06 -29.64 20.12
N PRO A 296 -15.99 -28.72 21.10
CA PRO A 296 -16.87 -27.56 21.32
C PRO A 296 -16.44 -26.27 20.60
N TYR A 297 -15.38 -26.29 19.78
CA TYR A 297 -14.76 -25.10 19.19
C TYR A 297 -14.96 -25.00 17.66
N ASP A 298 -16.08 -25.51 17.13
CA ASP A 298 -16.28 -25.61 15.68
C ASP A 298 -16.60 -24.26 15.02
N ASN A 299 -15.77 -23.88 14.05
CA ASN A 299 -15.91 -22.67 13.23
C ASN A 299 -16.54 -22.91 11.86
N GLN A 300 -16.84 -24.15 11.45
CA GLN A 300 -17.38 -24.43 10.11
C GLN A 300 -18.71 -23.72 9.85
N LYS A 301 -19.65 -23.79 10.80
CA LYS A 301 -20.92 -23.06 10.70
C LYS A 301 -20.70 -21.55 10.72
N ILE A 302 -19.81 -21.08 11.58
CA ILE A 302 -19.48 -19.65 11.72
C ILE A 302 -18.97 -19.08 10.40
N ILE A 303 -18.10 -19.81 9.68
CA ILE A 303 -17.60 -19.42 8.35
C ILE A 303 -18.76 -19.25 7.36
N ASN A 304 -19.63 -20.27 7.25
CA ASN A 304 -20.76 -20.22 6.33
C ASN A 304 -21.72 -19.05 6.63
N ASP A 305 -22.01 -18.83 7.91
CA ASP A 305 -22.86 -17.73 8.36
C ASP A 305 -22.21 -16.38 8.04
N LEU A 306 -20.90 -16.21 8.30
CA LEU A 306 -20.15 -14.98 8.00
C LEU A 306 -20.15 -14.67 6.50
N LEU A 307 -19.88 -15.64 5.63
CA LEU A 307 -19.91 -15.45 4.18
C LEU A 307 -21.31 -15.03 3.69
N THR A 308 -22.35 -15.68 4.21
CA THR A 308 -23.75 -15.35 3.90
C THR A 308 -24.12 -13.93 4.34
N ILE A 309 -23.77 -13.56 5.58
CA ILE A 309 -24.02 -12.23 6.14
C ILE A 309 -23.31 -11.17 5.31
N ARG A 310 -22.05 -11.40 4.96
CA ARG A 310 -21.22 -10.47 4.16
C ARG A 310 -21.78 -10.24 2.77
N ASP A 311 -22.17 -11.30 2.07
CA ASP A 311 -22.83 -11.21 0.77
C ASP A 311 -24.15 -10.43 0.86
N ARG A 312 -24.98 -10.70 1.88
CA ARG A 312 -26.22 -9.95 2.08
C ARG A 312 -25.98 -8.47 2.38
N MET A 313 -25.01 -8.14 3.24
CA MET A 313 -24.62 -6.75 3.52
C MET A 313 -24.15 -6.03 2.25
N ALA A 314 -23.38 -6.68 1.38
CA ALA A 314 -22.94 -6.11 0.11
C ALA A 314 -24.12 -5.77 -0.81
N LYS A 315 -25.08 -6.70 -0.95
CA LYS A 315 -26.29 -6.50 -1.75
C LYS A 315 -27.17 -5.37 -1.23
N LEU A 316 -27.32 -5.25 0.09
CA LEU A 316 -28.06 -4.14 0.70
C LEU A 316 -27.41 -2.79 0.34
N LEU A 317 -26.08 -2.73 0.28
CA LEU A 317 -25.33 -1.53 -0.09
C LEU A 317 -25.20 -1.31 -1.61
N GLY A 318 -25.81 -2.16 -2.44
CA GLY A 318 -25.81 -2.03 -3.90
C GLY A 318 -24.59 -2.61 -4.61
N TYR A 319 -23.80 -3.44 -3.95
CA TYR A 319 -22.68 -4.17 -4.55
C TYR A 319 -23.10 -5.59 -4.94
N SER A 320 -22.51 -6.14 -6.00
CA SER A 320 -22.86 -7.50 -6.46
C SER A 320 -22.31 -8.56 -5.50
N THR A 321 -21.12 -8.29 -4.93
CA THR A 321 -20.37 -9.21 -4.09
C THR A 321 -19.70 -8.49 -2.92
N TYR A 322 -19.36 -9.22 -1.85
CA TYR A 322 -18.60 -8.64 -0.74
C TYR A 322 -17.18 -8.25 -1.15
N ALA A 323 -16.58 -8.95 -2.11
CA ALA A 323 -15.28 -8.59 -2.65
C ALA A 323 -15.29 -7.18 -3.28
N GLU A 324 -16.30 -6.84 -4.08
CA GLU A 324 -16.46 -5.48 -4.64
C GLU A 324 -16.62 -4.42 -3.54
N LEU A 325 -17.49 -4.70 -2.55
CA LEU A 325 -17.67 -3.81 -1.38
C LEU A 325 -16.35 -3.57 -0.65
N SER A 326 -15.55 -4.63 -0.46
CA SER A 326 -14.29 -4.60 0.26
C SER A 326 -13.19 -3.89 -0.52
N ILE A 327 -13.16 -4.01 -1.86
CA ILE A 327 -12.19 -3.35 -2.75
C ILE A 327 -12.51 -1.86 -2.92
N ALA A 328 -13.77 -1.45 -2.82
CA ALA A 328 -14.14 -0.03 -2.90
C ALA A 328 -13.55 0.86 -1.78
N LYS A 329 -12.88 0.26 -0.78
CA LYS A 329 -12.13 0.92 0.31
C LYS A 329 -10.61 0.76 0.18
N LYS A 330 -10.11 0.19 -0.91
CA LYS A 330 -8.72 -0.20 -1.13
C LYS A 330 -8.13 0.53 -2.34
N MET A 331 -6.80 0.44 -2.51
CA MET A 331 -6.08 0.99 -3.66
C MET A 331 -6.34 0.20 -4.94
N ALA A 332 -6.54 -1.11 -4.83
CA ALA A 332 -6.82 -1.96 -5.96
C ALA A 332 -8.09 -1.46 -6.68
N PRO A 333 -8.06 -1.33 -8.01
CA PRO A 333 -9.16 -0.70 -8.73
C PRO A 333 -10.37 -1.62 -8.90
N SER A 334 -10.18 -2.95 -8.85
CA SER A 334 -11.24 -3.93 -9.04
C SER A 334 -10.82 -5.35 -8.60
N VAL A 335 -11.79 -6.28 -8.51
CA VAL A 335 -11.53 -7.70 -8.23
C VAL A 335 -10.65 -8.31 -9.32
N GLU A 336 -10.94 -8.00 -10.58
CA GLU A 336 -10.24 -8.54 -11.75
C GLU A 336 -8.76 -8.13 -11.75
N GLN A 337 -8.44 -6.92 -11.29
CA GLN A 337 -7.05 -6.48 -11.21
C GLN A 337 -6.29 -7.22 -10.10
N VAL A 338 -6.95 -7.55 -8.99
CA VAL A 338 -6.36 -8.37 -7.91
C VAL A 338 -6.09 -9.78 -8.43
N GLU A 339 -7.08 -10.40 -9.09
CA GLU A 339 -6.96 -11.73 -9.69
C GLU A 339 -5.86 -11.79 -10.75
N LYS A 340 -5.77 -10.75 -11.61
CA LYS A 340 -4.72 -10.63 -12.62
C LYS A 340 -3.32 -10.63 -12.01
N ILE A 341 -3.07 -9.81 -10.98
CA ILE A 341 -1.75 -9.77 -10.32
C ILE A 341 -1.43 -11.12 -9.67
N HIS A 342 -2.43 -11.78 -9.07
CA HIS A 342 -2.22 -13.12 -8.49
C HIS A 342 -1.84 -14.14 -9.55
N GLN A 343 -2.51 -14.10 -10.69
CA GLN A 343 -2.23 -15.00 -11.82
C GLN A 343 -0.86 -14.69 -12.45
N ASP A 344 -0.52 -13.42 -12.68
CA ASP A 344 0.78 -13.00 -13.21
C ASP A 344 1.95 -13.48 -12.31
N LEU A 345 1.82 -13.31 -10.98
CA LEU A 345 2.79 -13.81 -10.01
C LEU A 345 2.87 -15.34 -10.00
N ARG A 346 1.71 -16.02 -10.02
CA ARG A 346 1.63 -17.47 -10.05
C ARG A 346 2.31 -18.05 -11.29
N GLU A 347 2.03 -17.51 -12.48
CA GLU A 347 2.61 -18.00 -13.74
C GLU A 347 4.14 -17.91 -13.75
N ARG A 348 4.70 -16.86 -13.15
CA ARG A 348 6.16 -16.69 -13.00
C ARG A 348 6.75 -17.64 -11.95
N CYS A 349 6.05 -17.86 -10.84
CA CYS A 349 6.57 -18.66 -9.72
C CYS A 349 6.38 -20.17 -9.90
N LEU A 350 5.34 -20.62 -10.61
CA LEU A 350 4.96 -22.03 -10.70
C LEU A 350 6.05 -22.95 -11.30
N PRO A 351 6.74 -22.58 -12.39
CA PRO A 351 7.84 -23.38 -12.92
C PRO A 351 9.00 -23.52 -11.94
N VAL A 352 9.37 -22.42 -11.26
CA VAL A 352 10.46 -22.39 -10.27
C VAL A 352 10.10 -23.25 -9.06
N ALA A 353 8.90 -23.09 -8.51
CA ALA A 353 8.43 -23.88 -7.37
C ALA A 353 8.38 -25.39 -7.66
N ARG A 354 7.98 -25.79 -8.87
CA ARG A 354 8.00 -27.21 -9.27
C ARG A 354 9.41 -27.80 -9.24
N LYS A 355 10.40 -27.02 -9.67
CA LYS A 355 11.82 -27.40 -9.63
C LYS A 355 12.33 -27.47 -8.19
N GLU A 356 12.12 -26.42 -7.40
CA GLU A 356 12.46 -26.38 -5.97
C GLU A 356 11.92 -27.61 -5.22
N PHE A 357 10.64 -27.93 -5.44
CA PHE A 357 10.00 -29.06 -4.78
C PHE A 357 10.48 -30.43 -5.32
N GLN A 358 10.84 -30.52 -6.60
CA GLN A 358 11.44 -31.74 -7.16
C GLN A 358 12.83 -31.99 -6.55
N GLU A 359 13.67 -30.96 -6.44
CA GLU A 359 14.98 -31.04 -5.79
C GLU A 359 14.84 -31.47 -4.32
N LEU A 360 13.83 -30.94 -3.61
CA LEU A 360 13.54 -31.35 -2.23
C LEU A 360 13.18 -32.83 -2.11
N LYS A 361 12.33 -33.36 -3.00
CA LYS A 361 11.97 -34.79 -3.03
C LYS A 361 13.19 -35.67 -3.31
N GLU A 362 14.04 -35.26 -4.25
CA GLU A 362 15.27 -36.00 -4.57
C GLU A 362 16.26 -36.00 -3.41
N PHE A 363 16.39 -34.86 -2.71
CA PHE A 363 17.19 -34.75 -1.51
C PHE A 363 16.70 -35.70 -0.40
N ALA A 364 15.39 -35.70 -0.12
CA ALA A 364 14.78 -36.60 0.86
C ALA A 364 15.03 -38.08 0.53
N ARG A 365 14.85 -38.47 -0.74
CA ARG A 365 15.09 -39.85 -1.21
C ARG A 365 16.56 -40.26 -1.06
N LYS A 366 17.50 -39.38 -1.40
CA LYS A 366 18.96 -39.61 -1.22
C LYS A 366 19.34 -39.77 0.25
N ARG A 367 18.55 -39.20 1.17
CA ARG A 367 18.73 -39.31 2.63
C ARG A 367 17.93 -40.44 3.27
N GLY A 368 17.37 -41.35 2.46
CA GLY A 368 16.81 -42.62 2.93
C GLY A 368 15.30 -42.65 3.08
N GLN A 369 14.57 -41.56 2.82
CA GLN A 369 13.11 -41.61 2.79
C GLN A 369 12.62 -42.52 1.64
N GLN A 370 11.84 -43.55 1.98
CA GLN A 370 11.30 -44.50 1.00
C GLN A 370 9.87 -44.15 0.60
N GLU A 371 9.08 -43.60 1.53
CA GLU A 371 7.69 -43.22 1.32
C GLU A 371 7.59 -41.94 0.48
N PRO A 372 6.53 -41.80 -0.34
CA PRO A 372 6.24 -40.54 -1.01
C PRO A 372 6.16 -39.39 0.00
N MET A 373 6.71 -38.23 -0.37
CA MET A 373 6.67 -37.04 0.46
C MET A 373 5.23 -36.66 0.76
N ALA A 374 4.88 -36.57 2.04
CA ALA A 374 3.59 -36.10 2.53
C ALA A 374 3.69 -34.67 3.05
N SER A 375 2.55 -34.04 3.36
CA SER A 375 2.51 -32.65 3.84
C SER A 375 3.31 -32.44 5.14
N TRP A 376 3.41 -33.46 6.01
CA TRP A 376 4.14 -33.40 7.28
C TRP A 376 5.64 -33.65 7.14
N ASP A 377 6.09 -33.96 5.92
CA ASP A 377 7.52 -34.13 5.60
C ASP A 377 8.13 -32.84 5.05
N VAL A 378 7.31 -31.93 4.48
CA VAL A 378 7.79 -30.75 3.74
C VAL A 378 8.64 -29.83 4.63
N ALA A 379 8.16 -29.47 5.83
CA ALA A 379 8.88 -28.56 6.73
C ALA A 379 10.22 -29.15 7.19
N TYR A 380 10.21 -30.43 7.60
CA TYR A 380 11.41 -31.16 8.01
C TYR A 380 12.45 -31.21 6.89
N TRP A 381 12.07 -31.69 5.70
CA TRP A 381 13.03 -31.79 4.61
C TRP A 381 13.49 -30.44 4.09
N THR A 382 12.64 -29.41 4.14
CA THR A 382 13.04 -28.05 3.79
C THR A 382 14.17 -27.59 4.71
N GLU A 383 14.04 -27.80 6.02
CA GLU A 383 15.09 -27.45 6.98
C GLU A 383 16.36 -28.29 6.77
N GLN A 384 16.23 -29.61 6.58
CA GLN A 384 17.38 -30.48 6.31
C GLN A 384 18.09 -30.12 4.99
N HIS A 385 17.33 -29.73 3.96
CA HIS A 385 17.86 -29.31 2.67
C HIS A 385 18.58 -27.96 2.78
N LYS A 386 17.98 -26.99 3.47
CA LYS A 386 18.58 -25.69 3.78
C LYS A 386 19.91 -25.86 4.52
N SER A 387 19.90 -26.67 5.58
CA SER A 387 21.10 -26.97 6.38
C SER A 387 22.20 -27.63 5.56
N ALA A 388 21.86 -28.59 4.68
CA ALA A 388 22.83 -29.25 3.81
C ALA A 388 23.42 -28.32 2.73
N LEU A 389 22.62 -27.43 2.16
CA LEU A 389 23.05 -26.50 1.10
C LEU A 389 23.91 -25.36 1.65
N TYR A 390 23.43 -24.71 2.72
CA TYR A 390 24.04 -23.48 3.23
C TYR A 390 24.97 -23.71 4.43
N GLN A 391 25.01 -24.94 4.97
CA GLN A 391 25.89 -25.32 6.09
C GLN A 391 25.73 -24.38 7.29
N PHE A 392 24.48 -24.08 7.66
CA PHE A 392 24.12 -23.49 8.94
C PHE A 392 22.71 -23.95 9.34
N ASN A 393 22.38 -23.84 10.62
CA ASN A 393 21.03 -24.05 11.14
C ASN A 393 20.66 -22.90 12.09
N ASP A 394 19.38 -22.84 12.47
CA ASP A 394 18.86 -21.78 13.32
C ASP A 394 19.59 -21.71 14.69
N GLU A 395 20.09 -22.83 15.24
CA GLU A 395 20.81 -22.88 16.52
C GLU A 395 22.22 -22.27 16.47
N GLU A 396 22.87 -22.26 15.31
CA GLU A 396 24.19 -21.62 15.13
C GLU A 396 24.10 -20.09 15.07
N ILE A 397 22.99 -19.56 14.54
CA ILE A 397 22.77 -18.12 14.36
C ILE A 397 22.09 -17.47 15.58
N LYS A 398 21.23 -18.22 16.27
CA LYS A 398 20.40 -17.73 17.38
C LYS A 398 21.21 -17.06 18.51
N PRO A 399 22.41 -17.54 18.90
CA PRO A 399 23.25 -16.85 19.89
C PRO A 399 23.66 -15.41 19.51
N TYR A 400 23.60 -15.05 18.23
CA TYR A 400 23.97 -13.72 17.74
C TYR A 400 22.81 -12.72 17.75
N PHE A 401 21.58 -13.13 18.05
CA PHE A 401 20.41 -12.26 18.04
C PHE A 401 19.72 -12.19 19.41
N PRO A 402 20.42 -11.75 20.48
CA PRO A 402 19.73 -11.41 21.72
C PRO A 402 18.85 -10.16 21.48
N LEU A 403 17.62 -10.17 22.02
CA LEU A 403 16.64 -9.08 21.81
C LEU A 403 17.22 -7.67 22.04
N GLU A 404 18.03 -7.49 23.08
CA GLU A 404 18.63 -6.19 23.41
C GLU A 404 19.57 -5.66 22.31
N ASN A 405 20.34 -6.54 21.64
CA ASN A 405 21.18 -6.13 20.52
C ASN A 405 20.33 -5.80 19.29
N VAL A 406 19.29 -6.58 19.05
CA VAL A 406 18.36 -6.36 17.94
C VAL A 406 17.66 -5.02 18.08
N LEU A 407 17.15 -4.69 19.28
CA LEU A 407 16.55 -3.39 19.57
C LEU A 407 17.55 -2.25 19.39
N LYS A 408 18.78 -2.41 19.89
CA LYS A 408 19.83 -1.40 19.72
C LYS A 408 20.08 -1.09 18.24
N GLY A 409 20.34 -2.11 17.42
CA GLY A 409 20.60 -1.90 15.98
C GLY A 409 19.38 -1.37 15.23
N LEU A 410 18.18 -1.82 15.57
CA LEU A 410 16.93 -1.28 15.01
C LEU A 410 16.74 0.21 15.33
N PHE A 411 17.05 0.62 16.56
CA PHE A 411 16.98 2.02 16.98
C PHE A 411 18.08 2.87 16.33
N GLU A 412 19.28 2.33 16.14
CA GLU A 412 20.35 2.99 15.39
C GLU A 412 19.99 3.20 13.92
N LEU A 413 19.47 2.17 13.25
CA LEU A 413 18.97 2.23 11.87
C LEU A 413 17.93 3.34 11.71
N THR A 414 16.89 3.32 12.55
CA THR A 414 15.78 4.27 12.48
C THR A 414 16.21 5.69 12.86
N SER A 415 17.20 5.82 13.75
CA SER A 415 17.84 7.09 14.04
C SER A 415 18.56 7.67 12.83
N ASN A 416 19.28 6.84 12.09
CA ASN A 416 20.01 7.25 10.89
C ASN A 416 19.04 7.60 9.76
N LEU A 417 18.09 6.73 9.46
CA LEU A 417 17.16 6.87 8.33
C LEU A 417 16.07 7.93 8.55
N TYR A 418 15.54 8.05 9.76
CA TYR A 418 14.35 8.88 10.02
C TYR A 418 14.63 10.06 10.97
N GLY A 419 15.81 10.13 11.58
CA GLY A 419 16.19 11.28 12.41
C GLY A 419 15.48 11.31 13.75
N VAL A 420 15.24 10.14 14.32
CA VAL A 420 14.60 9.97 15.63
C VAL A 420 15.57 9.41 16.67
N SER A 421 15.29 9.61 17.95
CA SER A 421 16.02 9.00 19.06
C SER A 421 15.02 8.23 19.92
N ILE A 422 15.28 6.95 20.17
CA ILE A 422 14.42 6.09 20.97
C ILE A 422 15.10 5.82 22.30
N LYS A 423 14.38 6.02 23.42
CA LYS A 423 14.89 5.86 24.77
C LYS A 423 13.94 4.98 25.58
N ALA A 424 14.49 4.02 26.33
CA ALA A 424 13.71 3.23 27.27
C ALA A 424 13.12 4.15 28.36
N ALA A 425 11.85 3.91 28.68
CA ALA A 425 11.05 4.63 29.66
C ALA A 425 10.29 3.65 30.57
N ASP A 426 10.88 2.46 30.78
CA ASP A 426 10.33 1.41 31.61
C ASP A 426 10.03 1.96 33.03
N GLY A 427 8.80 1.76 33.50
CA GLY A 427 8.32 2.27 34.79
C GLY A 427 7.66 3.66 34.76
N GLU A 428 7.77 4.40 33.65
CA GLU A 428 7.03 5.67 33.47
C GLU A 428 5.54 5.45 33.14
N SER A 429 5.21 4.32 32.52
CA SER A 429 3.83 3.87 32.28
C SER A 429 3.57 2.52 32.94
N GLU A 430 2.31 2.29 33.34
CA GLU A 430 1.86 0.96 33.74
C GLU A 430 1.87 0.01 32.54
N THR A 431 2.06 -1.28 32.81
CA THR A 431 2.05 -2.36 31.83
C THR A 431 1.12 -3.49 32.29
N TRP A 432 0.59 -4.27 31.34
CA TRP A 432 -0.29 -5.41 31.63
C TRP A 432 0.46 -6.69 32.03
N HIS A 433 1.75 -6.77 31.70
CA HIS A 433 2.64 -7.88 32.01
C HIS A 433 4.06 -7.37 32.30
N ASP A 434 4.83 -8.07 33.14
CA ASP A 434 6.17 -7.62 33.56
C ASP A 434 7.21 -7.64 32.43
N ASP A 435 7.01 -8.49 31.43
CA ASP A 435 7.85 -8.56 30.22
C ASP A 435 7.63 -7.41 29.22
N VAL A 436 6.62 -6.56 29.43
CA VAL A 436 6.31 -5.47 28.51
C VAL A 436 7.28 -4.32 28.74
N ARG A 437 7.91 -3.86 27.66
CA ARG A 437 8.83 -2.73 27.66
C ARG A 437 8.13 -1.47 27.18
N PHE A 438 8.57 -0.30 27.65
CA PHE A 438 8.03 1.01 27.25
C PHE A 438 9.14 1.96 26.78
N PHE A 439 8.89 2.69 25.70
CA PHE A 439 9.88 3.55 25.06
C PHE A 439 9.28 4.90 24.64
N HIS A 440 10.09 5.95 24.74
CA HIS A 440 9.81 7.26 24.15
C HIS A 440 10.59 7.48 22.86
N VAL A 441 9.98 8.18 21.91
CA VAL A 441 10.56 8.57 20.62
C VAL A 441 10.66 10.08 20.56
N TYR A 442 11.87 10.58 20.28
CA TYR A 442 12.18 12.01 20.18
C TYR A 442 12.61 12.34 18.75
N ASP A 443 12.23 13.52 18.25
CA ASP A 443 12.83 14.06 17.03
C ASP A 443 14.24 14.58 17.34
N LYS A 444 15.26 14.18 16.57
CA LYS A 444 16.66 14.57 16.85
C LYS A 444 16.94 16.05 16.58
N SER A 445 16.20 16.69 15.70
CA SER A 445 16.45 18.08 15.32
C SER A 445 15.91 19.06 16.34
N THR A 446 14.80 18.72 17.00
CA THR A 446 14.13 19.58 17.99
C THR A 446 14.28 19.10 19.43
N ASP A 447 14.76 17.87 19.64
CA ASP A 447 14.76 17.15 20.93
C ASP A 447 13.36 17.03 21.56
N SER A 448 12.29 17.15 20.75
CA SER A 448 10.91 17.07 21.22
C SER A 448 10.44 15.62 21.30
N HIS A 449 9.72 15.27 22.36
CA HIS A 449 8.99 14.00 22.46
C HIS A 449 7.84 13.97 21.43
N ILE A 450 7.90 13.03 20.49
CA ILE A 450 6.93 12.96 19.37
C ILE A 450 6.04 11.72 19.42
N ALA A 451 6.46 10.63 20.08
CA ALA A 451 5.68 9.40 20.18
C ALA A 451 6.16 8.50 21.33
N SER A 452 5.40 7.45 21.63
CA SER A 452 5.84 6.36 22.51
C SER A 452 5.38 5.00 22.00
N PHE A 453 5.92 3.91 22.52
CA PHE A 453 5.36 2.59 22.24
C PHE A 453 5.61 1.59 23.37
N PHE A 454 4.71 0.61 23.46
CA PHE A 454 4.89 -0.60 24.24
C PHE A 454 5.39 -1.72 23.34
N LEU A 455 6.27 -2.57 23.85
CA LEU A 455 6.70 -3.80 23.20
C LEU A 455 6.38 -5.00 24.12
N ASP A 456 5.53 -5.91 23.64
CA ASP A 456 5.24 -7.20 24.29
C ASP A 456 5.78 -8.35 23.41
N PRO A 457 7.04 -8.78 23.65
CA PRO A 457 7.77 -9.59 22.67
C PRO A 457 7.43 -11.08 22.71
N TYR A 458 7.08 -11.63 23.88
CA TYR A 458 7.15 -13.07 24.11
C TYR A 458 5.83 -13.81 23.95
N SER A 459 5.92 -15.09 23.58
CA SER A 459 4.79 -16.02 23.53
C SER A 459 4.23 -16.33 24.92
N ARG A 460 2.91 -16.18 25.09
CA ARG A 460 2.15 -16.54 26.31
C ARG A 460 0.79 -17.18 25.94
N PRO A 461 0.77 -18.39 25.36
CA PRO A 461 -0.42 -18.94 24.71
C PRO A 461 -1.61 -19.18 25.63
N VAL A 462 -1.41 -19.15 26.96
CA VAL A 462 -2.48 -19.26 27.97
C VAL A 462 -3.41 -18.04 27.97
N GLU A 463 -2.93 -16.86 27.60
CA GLU A 463 -3.68 -15.60 27.71
C GLU A 463 -3.48 -14.64 26.51
N LYS A 464 -2.51 -14.90 25.63
CA LYS A 464 -2.16 -14.05 24.49
C LYS A 464 -2.46 -14.74 23.17
N ASN A 465 -3.03 -14.00 22.22
CA ASN A 465 -3.27 -14.47 20.86
C ASN A 465 -1.94 -14.78 20.14
N GLY A 466 -1.94 -15.79 19.28
CA GLY A 466 -0.78 -16.11 18.43
C GLY A 466 -0.60 -15.10 17.28
N GLY A 467 0.56 -15.14 16.63
CA GLY A 467 0.92 -14.23 15.53
C GLY A 467 1.80 -13.07 15.99
N ALA A 468 1.81 -11.99 15.22
CA ALA A 468 2.38 -10.70 15.60
C ALA A 468 1.48 -9.61 15.02
N TRP A 469 1.41 -8.46 15.68
CA TRP A 469 0.63 -7.32 15.22
C TRP A 469 1.05 -6.02 15.91
N MET A 470 0.74 -4.91 15.23
CA MET A 470 0.74 -3.58 15.78
C MET A 470 -0.69 -3.15 16.07
N ASN A 471 -0.91 -2.40 17.15
CA ASN A 471 -2.18 -1.75 17.42
C ASN A 471 -1.99 -0.34 17.99
N VAL A 472 -3.04 0.46 17.95
CA VAL A 472 -3.04 1.83 18.46
C VAL A 472 -3.39 1.85 19.95
N CYS A 473 -2.59 2.53 20.76
CA CYS A 473 -2.92 2.90 22.13
C CYS A 473 -3.54 4.30 22.17
N VAL A 474 -2.87 5.27 21.53
CA VAL A 474 -3.30 6.67 21.43
C VAL A 474 -3.03 7.15 20.00
N ASN A 475 -4.02 7.78 19.37
CA ASN A 475 -3.86 8.46 18.09
C ASN A 475 -3.23 9.85 18.26
N ARG A 476 -2.46 10.29 17.26
CA ARG A 476 -2.07 11.69 17.17
C ARG A 476 -3.31 12.54 16.94
N SER A 477 -3.48 13.57 17.74
CA SER A 477 -4.54 14.58 17.58
C SER A 477 -4.05 15.93 18.06
N LYS A 478 -4.18 16.95 17.22
CA LYS A 478 -3.85 18.32 17.60
C LYS A 478 -4.88 18.88 18.58
N LEU A 479 -6.16 18.72 18.26
CA LEU A 479 -7.27 19.24 19.07
C LEU A 479 -7.27 18.67 20.49
N LEU A 480 -7.15 17.34 20.63
CA LEU A 480 -7.17 16.70 21.93
C LEU A 480 -5.91 17.00 22.76
N ASN A 481 -4.77 17.25 22.10
CA ASN A 481 -3.56 17.69 22.77
C ASN A 481 -3.69 19.12 23.33
N GLU A 482 -4.26 20.05 22.55
CA GLU A 482 -4.48 21.45 22.97
C GLU A 482 -5.40 21.52 24.20
N ILE A 483 -6.49 20.76 24.22
CA ILE A 483 -7.45 20.73 25.33
C ILE A 483 -6.86 20.04 26.58
N SER A 484 -5.84 19.20 26.41
CA SER A 484 -5.10 18.60 27.51
C SER A 484 -3.99 19.50 28.08
N ASN A 485 -4.03 20.81 27.76
CA ASN A 485 -3.03 21.82 28.10
C ASN A 485 -1.61 21.46 27.61
N GLY A 486 -1.50 20.74 26.50
CA GLY A 486 -0.21 20.38 25.92
C GLY A 486 0.63 19.44 26.80
N ASN A 487 0.02 18.70 27.73
CA ASN A 487 0.71 17.73 28.58
C ASN A 487 1.22 16.48 27.82
N GLY A 488 1.11 16.44 26.50
CA GLY A 488 1.49 15.30 25.66
C GLY A 488 0.47 14.17 25.64
N ALA A 489 -0.77 14.35 26.13
CA ALA A 489 -1.78 13.29 26.18
C ALA A 489 -2.13 12.65 24.82
N HIS A 490 -1.81 13.33 23.71
CA HIS A 490 -2.07 12.87 22.34
C HIS A 490 -0.83 12.87 21.44
N VAL A 491 0.37 12.69 22.00
CA VAL A 491 1.43 12.09 21.19
C VAL A 491 1.02 10.65 20.86
N PRO A 492 1.20 10.19 19.61
CA PRO A 492 0.82 8.84 19.21
C PRO A 492 1.56 7.79 20.06
N VAL A 493 0.79 6.79 20.52
CA VAL A 493 1.34 5.64 21.24
C VAL A 493 0.93 4.34 20.57
N ALA A 494 1.91 3.48 20.27
CA ALA A 494 1.70 2.18 19.64
C ALA A 494 1.83 1.02 20.64
N TYR A 495 1.12 -0.07 20.38
CA TYR A 495 1.39 -1.40 20.92
C TYR A 495 2.09 -2.22 19.83
N LEU A 496 3.28 -2.75 20.12
CA LEU A 496 4.00 -3.69 19.25
C LEU A 496 3.99 -5.06 19.92
N ILE A 497 3.32 -6.03 19.30
CA ILE A 497 3.10 -7.35 19.89
C ILE A 497 3.74 -8.41 19.00
N CYS A 498 4.68 -9.17 19.57
CA CYS A 498 5.29 -10.34 18.94
C CYS A 498 4.98 -11.59 19.76
N ASN A 499 5.30 -12.78 19.25
CA ASN A 499 5.23 -14.04 20.01
C ASN A 499 6.53 -14.83 19.89
N GLN A 500 7.67 -14.14 20.06
CA GLN A 500 8.99 -14.79 19.97
C GLN A 500 9.26 -15.68 21.20
N SER A 501 10.28 -16.51 21.07
CA SER A 501 10.75 -17.43 22.11
C SER A 501 11.10 -16.66 23.40
N PRO A 502 10.48 -16.99 24.55
CA PRO A 502 10.80 -16.33 25.81
C PRO A 502 12.23 -16.66 26.27
N PRO A 503 12.80 -15.88 27.22
CA PRO A 503 14.03 -16.26 27.92
C PRO A 503 13.93 -17.66 28.53
N ILE A 504 15.03 -18.43 28.46
CA ILE A 504 15.12 -19.78 29.06
C ILE A 504 16.19 -19.75 30.15
N ASN A 505 15.84 -20.15 31.38
CA ASN A 505 16.72 -20.08 32.55
C ASN A 505 17.30 -18.67 32.74
N ASN A 506 18.63 -18.53 32.80
CA ASN A 506 19.34 -17.25 32.93
C ASN A 506 19.81 -16.66 31.58
N GLN A 507 19.42 -17.27 30.45
CA GLN A 507 19.77 -16.75 29.12
C GLN A 507 18.77 -15.69 28.67
N PRO A 508 19.20 -14.64 27.95
CA PRO A 508 18.27 -13.69 27.35
C PRO A 508 17.38 -14.37 26.30
N SER A 509 16.32 -13.68 25.85
CA SER A 509 15.58 -14.12 24.66
C SER A 509 16.51 -14.07 23.44
N LEU A 510 16.87 -15.25 22.95
CA LEU A 510 17.67 -15.43 21.74
C LEU A 510 16.73 -15.70 20.57
N MET A 511 16.79 -14.83 19.56
CA MET A 511 15.87 -14.81 18.44
C MET A 511 16.40 -15.66 17.28
N THR A 512 15.49 -16.37 16.62
CA THR A 512 15.71 -16.82 15.24
C THR A 512 15.71 -15.63 14.30
N PHE A 513 16.31 -15.77 13.11
CA PHE A 513 16.30 -14.71 12.11
C PHE A 513 14.87 -14.29 11.71
N ARG A 514 13.93 -15.24 11.65
CA ARG A 514 12.51 -14.94 11.34
C ARG A 514 11.83 -14.09 12.42
N GLU A 515 12.16 -14.30 13.70
CA GLU A 515 11.67 -13.46 14.79
C GLU A 515 12.25 -12.04 14.69
N VAL A 516 13.50 -11.88 14.21
CA VAL A 516 14.09 -10.56 13.93
C VAL A 516 13.31 -9.85 12.81
N GLU A 517 13.03 -10.52 11.70
CA GLU A 517 12.19 -9.96 10.63
C GLU A 517 10.80 -9.56 11.13
N THR A 518 10.19 -10.39 11.98
CA THR A 518 8.86 -10.11 12.55
C THR A 518 8.89 -8.85 13.43
N LEU A 519 9.92 -8.66 14.26
CA LEU A 519 10.07 -7.43 15.04
C LEU A 519 10.24 -6.20 14.13
N PHE A 520 11.02 -6.31 13.06
CA PHE A 520 11.18 -5.23 12.07
C PHE A 520 9.86 -4.91 11.36
N HIS A 521 9.09 -5.93 11.00
CA HIS A 521 7.76 -5.81 10.41
C HIS A 521 6.82 -4.99 11.30
N GLU A 522 6.64 -5.41 12.55
CA GLU A 522 5.76 -4.69 13.49
C GLU A 522 6.27 -3.29 13.78
N PHE A 523 7.59 -3.12 13.85
CA PHE A 523 8.19 -1.79 14.04
C PHE A 523 7.92 -0.87 12.85
N GLY A 524 7.81 -1.38 11.62
CA GLY A 524 7.41 -0.61 10.44
C GLY A 524 5.99 -0.05 10.54
N HIS A 525 5.02 -0.85 10.98
CA HIS A 525 3.68 -0.34 11.32
C HIS A 525 3.74 0.70 12.46
N GLY A 526 4.53 0.40 13.49
CA GLY A 526 4.81 1.31 14.60
C GLY A 526 5.32 2.66 14.12
N LEU A 527 6.28 2.68 13.20
CA LEU A 527 6.85 3.90 12.63
C LEU A 527 5.81 4.73 11.88
N GLN A 528 4.94 4.11 11.08
CA GLN A 528 3.89 4.84 10.36
C GLN A 528 2.89 5.49 11.32
N HIS A 529 2.57 4.82 12.42
CA HIS A 529 1.74 5.41 13.47
C HIS A 529 2.45 6.52 14.25
N MET A 530 3.68 6.27 14.67
CA MET A 530 4.44 7.15 15.55
C MET A 530 4.97 8.41 14.86
N LEU A 531 5.27 8.35 13.56
CA LEU A 531 5.87 9.46 12.81
C LEU A 531 4.86 10.26 11.98
N THR A 532 3.57 9.97 12.12
CA THR A 532 2.49 10.73 11.49
C THR A 532 2.54 12.21 11.86
N THR A 533 2.33 13.08 10.87
CA THR A 533 2.17 14.53 11.07
C THR A 533 0.73 14.98 10.87
N VAL A 534 -0.19 14.06 10.59
CA VAL A 534 -1.62 14.33 10.41
C VAL A 534 -2.28 14.67 11.75
N ASP A 535 -3.01 15.78 11.78
CA ASP A 535 -3.56 16.41 12.99
C ASP A 535 -4.87 15.81 13.52
N TYR A 536 -5.54 14.94 12.77
CA TYR A 536 -6.85 14.38 13.11
C TYR A 536 -6.79 12.87 13.31
N SER A 537 -7.32 12.41 14.44
CA SER A 537 -7.24 10.99 14.86
C SER A 537 -7.77 10.02 13.80
N SER A 538 -8.85 10.38 13.10
CA SER A 538 -9.53 9.53 12.11
C SER A 538 -8.72 9.23 10.84
N ILE A 539 -7.66 10.01 10.57
CA ILE A 539 -6.78 9.85 9.41
C ILE A 539 -5.28 9.91 9.79
N ALA A 540 -4.96 9.89 11.08
CA ALA A 540 -3.59 9.91 11.57
C ALA A 540 -3.00 8.51 11.72
N GLY A 541 -1.69 8.42 11.54
CA GLY A 541 -0.96 7.16 11.67
C GLY A 541 -1.38 6.20 10.56
N ILE A 542 -1.91 5.05 10.95
CA ILE A 542 -2.43 4.04 10.03
C ILE A 542 -3.92 4.21 9.71
N ASN A 543 -4.62 5.14 10.36
CA ASN A 543 -6.06 5.36 10.13
C ASN A 543 -6.29 6.05 8.79
N GLY A 544 -7.37 5.66 8.10
CA GLY A 544 -7.76 6.24 6.81
C GLY A 544 -6.88 5.84 5.62
N ILE A 545 -5.86 5.01 5.82
CA ILE A 545 -5.05 4.40 4.76
C ILE A 545 -5.82 3.21 4.16
N GLU A 546 -5.88 3.13 2.83
CA GLU A 546 -6.36 1.96 2.11
C GLU A 546 -5.64 0.67 2.55
N TRP A 547 -6.41 -0.38 2.87
CA TRP A 547 -5.91 -1.57 3.57
C TRP A 547 -4.81 -2.36 2.82
N ASP A 548 -4.79 -2.30 1.48
CA ASP A 548 -3.77 -2.92 0.64
C ASP A 548 -2.47 -2.10 0.53
N ALA A 549 -2.37 -0.99 1.27
CA ALA A 549 -1.17 -0.18 1.42
C ALA A 549 -0.55 -0.23 2.82
N VAL A 550 -1.30 -0.67 3.84
CA VAL A 550 -0.85 -0.58 5.26
C VAL A 550 0.37 -1.45 5.55
N GLU A 551 0.57 -2.50 4.75
CA GLU A 551 1.70 -3.44 4.83
C GLU A 551 2.98 -2.92 4.16
N LEU A 552 2.94 -1.76 3.49
CA LEU A 552 4.10 -1.18 2.81
C LEU A 552 5.24 -0.89 3.81
N PRO A 553 5.04 -0.14 4.91
CA PRO A 553 6.14 0.20 5.81
C PRO A 553 6.65 -1.00 6.62
N SER A 554 5.78 -1.94 6.97
CA SER A 554 6.14 -3.15 7.72
C SER A 554 7.09 -4.03 6.91
N GLN A 555 6.69 -4.41 5.70
CA GLN A 555 7.51 -5.24 4.81
C GLN A 555 8.76 -4.52 4.28
N MET A 556 8.71 -3.18 4.18
CA MET A 556 9.88 -2.39 3.81
C MET A 556 10.99 -2.56 4.86
N MET A 557 10.63 -2.53 6.15
CA MET A 557 11.60 -2.70 7.24
C MET A 557 12.25 -4.09 7.24
N GLU A 558 11.51 -5.16 6.88
CA GLU A 558 12.07 -6.51 6.75
C GLU A 558 13.26 -6.59 5.79
N ASN A 559 13.27 -5.78 4.71
CA ASN A 559 14.36 -5.80 3.75
C ASN A 559 15.70 -5.34 4.34
N PHE A 560 15.70 -4.50 5.38
CA PHE A 560 16.93 -4.08 6.06
C PHE A 560 17.59 -5.21 6.87
N CYS A 561 16.86 -6.28 7.22
CA CYS A 561 17.47 -7.46 7.87
C CYS A 561 18.50 -8.16 6.97
N TYR A 562 18.48 -7.90 5.66
CA TYR A 562 19.42 -8.43 4.67
C TYR A 562 20.48 -7.42 4.22
N ASP A 563 20.47 -6.20 4.78
CA ASP A 563 21.54 -5.24 4.59
C ASP A 563 22.71 -5.55 5.54
N HIS A 564 23.93 -5.57 5.01
CA HIS A 564 25.12 -5.97 5.78
C HIS A 564 25.36 -5.08 7.00
N ASP A 565 25.26 -3.76 6.82
CA ASP A 565 25.59 -2.79 7.86
C ASP A 565 24.52 -2.81 8.95
N THR A 566 23.25 -2.97 8.53
CA THR A 566 22.15 -3.21 9.45
C THR A 566 22.33 -4.52 10.22
N LEU A 567 22.57 -5.65 9.55
CA LEU A 567 22.69 -6.94 10.24
C LEU A 567 23.88 -6.97 11.20
N ALA A 568 24.98 -6.32 10.85
CA ALA A 568 26.13 -6.13 11.74
C ALA A 568 25.75 -5.33 13.00
N SER A 569 24.86 -4.34 12.90
CA SER A 569 24.41 -3.52 14.04
C SER A 569 23.42 -4.25 14.97
N VAL A 570 22.58 -5.15 14.44
CA VAL A 570 21.58 -5.90 15.23
C VAL A 570 22.10 -7.23 15.77
N SER A 571 23.30 -7.65 15.38
CA SER A 571 23.88 -8.94 15.76
C SER A 571 25.10 -8.82 16.66
N GLY A 572 25.30 -9.83 17.50
CA GLY A 572 26.47 -9.98 18.36
C GLY A 572 26.25 -11.13 19.34
N HIS A 573 27.25 -12.02 19.46
CA HIS A 573 27.12 -13.23 20.27
C HIS A 573 26.85 -12.87 21.74
N TYR A 574 25.76 -13.40 22.32
CA TYR A 574 25.29 -12.97 23.65
C TYR A 574 26.33 -13.13 24.78
N GLU A 575 27.18 -14.16 24.74
CA GLU A 575 28.25 -14.36 25.74
C GLU A 575 29.55 -13.58 25.45
N THR A 576 29.95 -13.49 24.18
CA THR A 576 31.31 -13.06 23.82
C THR A 576 31.36 -11.67 23.22
N GLY A 577 30.22 -11.10 22.82
CA GLY A 577 30.11 -9.84 22.09
C GLY A 577 30.70 -9.88 20.67
N LYS A 578 31.19 -11.03 20.20
CA LYS A 578 31.77 -11.15 18.85
C LYS A 578 30.71 -10.89 17.78
N PRO A 579 31.06 -10.20 16.68
CA PRO A 579 30.13 -9.94 15.59
C PRO A 579 29.73 -11.24 14.89
N LEU A 580 28.58 -11.22 14.20
CA LEU A 580 28.19 -12.31 13.31
C LEU A 580 29.27 -12.51 12.24
N PRO A 581 29.82 -13.73 12.08
CA PRO A 581 30.82 -14.00 11.06
C PRO A 581 30.31 -13.65 9.65
N ALA A 582 31.14 -12.97 8.84
CA ALA A 582 30.75 -12.53 7.49
C ALA A 582 30.30 -13.70 6.58
N ASN A 583 30.94 -14.86 6.70
CA ASN A 583 30.53 -16.07 5.98
C ASN A 583 29.13 -16.58 6.41
N LEU A 584 28.73 -16.36 7.67
CA LEU A 584 27.42 -16.73 8.17
C LEU A 584 26.34 -15.74 7.69
N PHE A 585 26.67 -14.45 7.63
CA PHE A 585 25.84 -13.43 6.98
C PHE A 585 25.55 -13.78 5.51
N GLU A 586 26.59 -14.08 4.72
CA GLU A 586 26.45 -14.46 3.30
C GLU A 586 25.54 -15.68 3.12
N LYS A 587 25.66 -16.68 4.02
CA LYS A 587 24.80 -17.86 4.04
C LYS A 587 23.34 -17.53 4.35
N ILE A 588 23.07 -16.64 5.32
CA ILE A 588 21.71 -16.16 5.64
C ILE A 588 21.10 -15.47 4.42
N CYS A 589 21.85 -14.57 3.76
CA CYS A 589 21.39 -13.90 2.55
C CYS A 589 21.12 -14.88 1.41
N ALA A 590 21.97 -15.89 1.21
CA ALA A 590 21.76 -16.92 0.19
C ALA A 590 20.52 -17.77 0.50
N ALA A 591 20.27 -18.10 1.77
CA ALA A 591 19.13 -18.88 2.20
C ALA A 591 17.78 -18.15 2.03
N ARG A 592 17.76 -16.81 1.89
CA ARG A 592 16.55 -16.03 1.57
C ARG A 592 15.80 -16.56 0.35
N TYR A 593 16.53 -17.07 -0.63
CA TYR A 593 15.98 -17.55 -1.90
C TYR A 593 15.61 -19.03 -1.90
N HIS A 594 15.84 -19.74 -0.79
CA HIS A 594 15.52 -21.16 -0.66
C HIS A 594 14.02 -21.38 -0.58
N MET A 595 13.46 -22.17 -1.50
CA MET A 595 12.02 -22.49 -1.57
C MET A 595 11.11 -21.24 -1.70
N ALA A 596 11.67 -20.12 -2.16
CA ALA A 596 10.98 -18.83 -2.14
C ALA A 596 9.78 -18.80 -3.09
N ALA A 597 9.89 -19.42 -4.27
CA ALA A 597 8.77 -19.52 -5.21
C ALA A 597 7.67 -20.44 -4.65
N THR A 598 8.05 -21.54 -4.00
CA THR A 598 7.11 -22.45 -3.34
C THR A 598 6.33 -21.75 -2.24
N MET A 599 6.98 -20.94 -1.39
CA MET A 599 6.32 -20.16 -0.33
C MET A 599 5.44 -19.03 -0.89
N MET A 600 5.86 -18.37 -1.97
CA MET A 600 5.05 -17.36 -2.68
C MET A 600 3.72 -17.96 -3.14
N LEU A 601 3.73 -19.14 -3.75
CA LEU A 601 2.50 -19.78 -4.22
C LEU A 601 1.54 -20.13 -3.08
N VAL A 602 2.05 -20.51 -1.91
CA VAL A 602 1.23 -20.73 -0.72
C VAL A 602 0.53 -19.42 -0.30
N GLN A 603 1.25 -18.29 -0.26
CA GLN A 603 0.67 -16.99 0.07
C GLN A 603 -0.38 -16.54 -0.96
N LEU A 604 -0.09 -16.71 -2.25
CA LEU A 604 -1.03 -16.42 -3.33
C LEU A 604 -2.28 -17.29 -3.24
N SER A 605 -2.15 -18.55 -2.82
CA SER A 605 -3.30 -19.45 -2.63
C SER A 605 -4.26 -18.96 -1.55
N TYR A 606 -3.75 -18.32 -0.48
CA TYR A 606 -4.57 -17.74 0.57
C TYR A 606 -5.33 -16.51 0.08
N GLY A 607 -4.65 -15.62 -0.65
CA GLY A 607 -5.26 -14.44 -1.27
C GLY A 607 -6.34 -14.82 -2.30
N ALA A 608 -6.03 -15.77 -3.18
CA ALA A 608 -6.96 -16.27 -4.18
C ALA A 608 -8.18 -16.96 -3.54
N LEU A 609 -7.99 -17.77 -2.49
CA LEU A 609 -9.08 -18.41 -1.77
C LEU A 609 -9.99 -17.38 -1.09
N ASP A 610 -9.41 -16.39 -0.41
CA ASP A 610 -10.17 -15.31 0.24
C ASP A 610 -11.04 -14.52 -0.76
N VAL A 611 -10.45 -14.06 -1.86
CA VAL A 611 -11.18 -13.32 -2.90
C VAL A 611 -12.27 -14.22 -3.50
N TYR A 612 -11.95 -15.48 -3.81
CA TYR A 612 -12.93 -16.43 -4.36
C TYR A 612 -14.14 -16.59 -3.44
N LEU A 613 -13.94 -16.84 -2.14
CA LEU A 613 -15.03 -17.06 -1.18
C LEU A 613 -15.94 -15.84 -0.99
N HIS A 614 -15.42 -14.63 -1.23
CA HIS A 614 -16.19 -13.39 -1.08
C HIS A 614 -16.73 -12.81 -2.40
N HIS A 615 -16.32 -13.38 -3.54
CA HIS A 615 -16.79 -12.99 -4.87
C HIS A 615 -17.77 -14.01 -5.45
N HIS A 616 -17.57 -15.31 -5.18
CA HIS A 616 -18.44 -16.38 -5.68
C HIS A 616 -19.38 -16.87 -4.58
N LYS A 617 -20.64 -17.08 -4.93
CA LYS A 617 -21.61 -17.70 -4.03
C LYS A 617 -21.26 -19.19 -3.85
N THR A 618 -21.10 -19.62 -2.60
CA THR A 618 -20.94 -21.03 -2.21
C THR A 618 -22.20 -21.53 -1.50
N GLU A 619 -22.68 -22.73 -1.84
CA GLU A 619 -23.85 -23.36 -1.24
C GLU A 619 -23.44 -24.32 -0.12
N GLY A 620 -23.11 -23.75 1.03
CA GLY A 620 -22.83 -24.51 2.26
C GLY A 620 -21.37 -24.90 2.46
N ILE A 621 -21.13 -25.61 3.56
CA ILE A 621 -19.78 -25.91 4.08
C ILE A 621 -18.98 -26.81 3.13
N GLN A 622 -19.63 -27.75 2.45
CA GLN A 622 -18.95 -28.68 1.56
C GLN A 622 -18.27 -27.93 0.40
N GLU A 623 -18.99 -27.06 -0.29
CA GLU A 623 -18.45 -26.28 -1.41
C GLU A 623 -17.31 -25.34 -0.97
N ILE A 624 -17.38 -24.79 0.24
CA ILE A 624 -16.32 -23.92 0.79
C ILE A 624 -14.99 -24.69 0.91
N PHE A 625 -15.02 -25.92 1.43
CA PHE A 625 -13.81 -26.74 1.55
C PHE A 625 -13.39 -27.39 0.22
N GLU A 626 -14.32 -27.64 -0.70
CA GLU A 626 -14.00 -28.04 -2.07
C GLU A 626 -13.28 -26.91 -2.83
N ALA A 627 -13.72 -25.65 -2.66
CA ALA A 627 -13.04 -24.48 -3.19
C ALA A 627 -11.63 -24.33 -2.60
N GLN A 628 -11.47 -24.50 -1.29
CA GLN A 628 -10.15 -24.55 -0.63
C GLN A 628 -9.25 -25.61 -1.28
N HIS A 629 -9.75 -26.84 -1.44
CA HIS A 629 -8.98 -27.93 -2.03
C HIS A 629 -8.59 -27.64 -3.49
N ARG A 630 -9.54 -27.15 -4.30
CA ARG A 630 -9.31 -26.82 -5.71
C ARG A 630 -8.26 -25.72 -5.87
N ILE A 631 -8.39 -24.61 -5.14
CA ILE A 631 -7.48 -23.46 -5.23
C ILE A 631 -6.09 -23.85 -4.70
N PHE A 632 -5.99 -24.56 -3.58
CA PHE A 632 -4.69 -25.02 -3.09
C PHE A 632 -4.02 -25.97 -4.09
N LYS A 633 -4.78 -26.83 -4.77
CA LYS A 633 -4.24 -27.72 -5.81
C LYS A 633 -3.76 -26.95 -7.05
N GLU A 634 -4.37 -25.81 -7.36
CA GLU A 634 -4.01 -24.98 -8.50
C GLU A 634 -2.71 -24.17 -8.28
N PHE A 635 -2.51 -23.70 -7.05
CA PHE A 635 -1.39 -22.83 -6.67
C PHE A 635 -0.22 -23.64 -6.07
N CYS A 636 -0.47 -24.55 -5.14
CA CYS A 636 0.58 -25.21 -4.38
C CYS A 636 1.17 -26.40 -5.13
N VAL A 637 2.50 -26.54 -5.07
CA VAL A 637 3.25 -27.69 -5.61
C VAL A 637 3.46 -28.79 -4.58
N THR A 638 3.22 -28.50 -3.30
CA THR A 638 3.41 -29.42 -2.17
C THR A 638 2.18 -30.31 -1.97
N PRO A 639 2.34 -31.52 -1.41
CA PRO A 639 1.23 -32.40 -1.05
C PRO A 639 0.24 -31.69 -0.12
N LEU A 640 -1.06 -31.88 -0.39
CA LEU A 640 -2.13 -31.36 0.46
C LEU A 640 -2.56 -32.44 1.45
N LEU A 641 -2.82 -32.02 2.69
CA LEU A 641 -3.39 -32.90 3.69
C LEU A 641 -4.88 -33.18 3.36
N GLU A 642 -5.27 -34.45 3.41
CA GLU A 642 -6.69 -34.84 3.35
C GLU A 642 -7.46 -34.24 4.53
N ASN A 643 -8.71 -33.82 4.29
CA ASN A 643 -9.56 -33.19 5.31
C ASN A 643 -8.92 -31.96 5.98
N ASN A 644 -8.07 -31.20 5.27
CA ASN A 644 -7.54 -29.94 5.75
C ASN A 644 -8.67 -28.95 6.13
N ARG A 645 -8.71 -28.49 7.37
CA ARG A 645 -9.69 -27.50 7.89
C ARG A 645 -9.05 -26.14 8.20
N PHE A 646 -7.99 -25.80 7.46
CA PHE A 646 -7.28 -24.52 7.56
C PHE A 646 -8.20 -23.29 7.75
N LEU A 647 -9.27 -23.18 6.96
CA LEU A 647 -10.23 -22.06 7.07
C LEU A 647 -10.80 -21.86 8.47
N CYS A 648 -10.98 -22.91 9.27
CA CYS A 648 -11.45 -22.84 10.67
C CYS A 648 -10.49 -22.09 11.60
N SER A 649 -9.25 -21.85 11.16
CA SER A 649 -8.24 -21.10 11.88
C SER A 649 -7.72 -19.87 11.13
N PHE A 650 -8.33 -19.53 9.99
CA PHE A 650 -7.89 -18.42 9.14
C PHE A 650 -8.43 -17.06 9.66
N SER A 651 -7.93 -16.66 10.83
CA SER A 651 -8.41 -15.48 11.57
C SER A 651 -8.31 -14.18 10.78
N HIS A 652 -7.36 -14.05 9.86
CA HIS A 652 -7.21 -12.85 9.01
C HIS A 652 -8.51 -12.44 8.34
N ILE A 653 -9.25 -13.39 7.77
CA ILE A 653 -10.44 -13.11 6.95
C ILE A 653 -11.75 -13.30 7.72
N PHE A 654 -11.77 -14.04 8.83
CA PHE A 654 -13.00 -14.29 9.61
C PHE A 654 -13.08 -13.54 10.94
N ALA A 655 -11.95 -13.11 11.49
CA ALA A 655 -11.85 -12.40 12.76
C ALA A 655 -10.89 -11.19 12.72
N GLY A 656 -10.40 -10.82 11.55
CA GLY A 656 -9.49 -9.70 11.30
C GLY A 656 -9.96 -8.81 10.16
N GLY A 657 -9.13 -7.85 9.77
CA GLY A 657 -9.45 -6.83 8.75
C GLY A 657 -9.30 -7.27 7.29
N TYR A 658 -8.94 -8.53 7.01
CA TYR A 658 -8.49 -8.96 5.67
C TYR A 658 -9.56 -9.71 4.86
N ALA A 659 -10.85 -9.64 5.21
CA ALA A 659 -11.91 -10.27 4.42
C ALA A 659 -11.99 -9.65 3.01
N ALA A 660 -11.83 -10.47 1.96
CA ALA A 660 -11.58 -10.01 0.58
C ALA A 660 -10.45 -8.96 0.54
N GLY A 661 -9.35 -9.30 1.19
CA GLY A 661 -8.25 -8.39 1.48
C GLY A 661 -6.95 -9.09 1.84
N TYR A 662 -6.88 -10.42 1.95
CA TYR A 662 -5.61 -11.10 2.26
C TYR A 662 -4.54 -10.87 1.16
N TYR A 663 -4.99 -10.62 -0.07
CA TYR A 663 -4.13 -10.20 -1.19
C TYR A 663 -3.27 -8.96 -0.87
N SER A 664 -3.68 -8.13 0.10
CA SER A 664 -2.99 -6.92 0.56
C SER A 664 -1.53 -7.16 0.89
N TYR A 665 -1.18 -8.33 1.44
CA TYR A 665 0.21 -8.68 1.74
C TYR A 665 1.09 -8.68 0.48
N LYS A 666 0.63 -9.28 -0.62
CA LYS A 666 1.40 -9.34 -1.87
C LYS A 666 1.27 -8.07 -2.70
N TRP A 667 0.14 -7.38 -2.59
CA TRP A 667 -0.02 -6.05 -3.18
C TRP A 667 0.95 -5.04 -2.57
N ALA A 668 1.04 -4.98 -1.25
CA ALA A 668 1.98 -4.12 -0.55
C ALA A 668 3.44 -4.59 -0.70
N GLU A 669 3.70 -5.88 -0.89
CA GLU A 669 5.07 -6.37 -1.10
C GLU A 669 5.66 -5.84 -2.41
N VAL A 670 4.83 -5.65 -3.44
CA VAL A 670 5.22 -4.93 -4.66
C VAL A 670 5.65 -3.50 -4.32
N LEU A 671 4.85 -2.79 -3.51
CA LEU A 671 5.18 -1.43 -3.07
C LEU A 671 6.47 -1.42 -2.24
N SER A 672 6.62 -2.33 -1.28
CA SER A 672 7.72 -2.32 -0.32
C SER A 672 9.06 -2.70 -0.93
N CYS A 673 9.08 -3.68 -1.84
CA CYS A 673 10.26 -4.04 -2.60
C CYS A 673 10.72 -2.88 -3.51
N ASP A 674 9.79 -2.20 -4.17
CA ASP A 674 10.11 -1.06 -5.02
C ASP A 674 10.51 0.19 -4.22
N ALA A 675 9.92 0.37 -3.03
CA ALA A 675 10.34 1.41 -2.12
C ALA A 675 11.78 1.17 -1.61
N TYR A 676 12.09 -0.08 -1.24
CA TYR A 676 13.43 -0.46 -0.79
C TYR A 676 14.48 -0.31 -1.92
N GLU A 677 14.08 -0.51 -3.18
CA GLU A 677 14.98 -0.29 -4.32
C GLU A 677 15.53 1.14 -4.37
N ALA A 678 14.79 2.16 -3.89
CA ALA A 678 15.31 3.53 -3.81
C ALA A 678 16.53 3.64 -2.87
N PHE A 679 16.55 2.86 -1.78
CA PHE A 679 17.70 2.78 -0.88
C PHE A 679 18.87 2.04 -1.54
N HIS A 680 18.57 0.99 -2.31
CA HIS A 680 19.59 0.29 -3.08
C HIS A 680 20.23 1.19 -4.15
N GLU A 681 19.42 1.96 -4.89
CA GLU A 681 19.86 2.98 -5.86
C GLU A 681 20.75 4.03 -5.20
N ALA A 682 20.39 4.51 -4.00
CA ALA A 682 21.21 5.45 -3.23
C ALA A 682 22.53 4.81 -2.78
N LYS A 683 22.52 3.56 -2.30
CA LYS A 683 23.73 2.84 -1.87
C LYS A 683 24.73 2.64 -3.01
N GLN A 684 24.27 2.52 -4.26
CA GLN A 684 25.15 2.45 -5.44
C GLN A 684 25.94 3.74 -5.71
N LEU A 685 25.56 4.87 -5.09
CA LEU A 685 26.29 6.13 -5.17
C LEU A 685 27.47 6.19 -4.19
N ASP A 686 27.57 5.24 -3.25
CA ASP A 686 28.58 5.22 -2.17
C ASP A 686 28.56 6.53 -1.35
N ASP A 687 27.34 6.98 -1.03
CA ASP A 687 27.06 8.25 -0.36
C ASP A 687 26.03 8.04 0.75
N GLU A 688 26.49 8.09 2.01
CA GLU A 688 25.63 7.94 3.19
C GLU A 688 24.59 9.07 3.32
N ASP A 689 24.88 10.28 2.81
CA ASP A 689 23.90 11.37 2.78
C ASP A 689 22.76 11.02 1.81
N ALA A 690 23.04 10.36 0.69
CA ALA A 690 22.01 9.92 -0.24
C ALA A 690 21.04 8.92 0.41
N ILE A 691 21.56 7.94 1.17
CA ILE A 691 20.72 6.96 1.90
C ILE A 691 19.88 7.68 2.96
N ARG A 692 20.47 8.60 3.72
CA ARG A 692 19.75 9.40 4.71
C ARG A 692 18.67 10.26 4.08
N ASN A 693 18.93 10.87 2.93
CA ASN A 693 17.96 11.67 2.19
C ASN A 693 16.77 10.83 1.72
N VAL A 694 17.00 9.63 1.19
CA VAL A 694 15.91 8.69 0.86
C VAL A 694 15.13 8.31 2.12
N GLY A 695 15.81 8.05 3.24
CA GLY A 695 15.16 7.80 4.53
C GLY A 695 14.29 8.96 5.00
N ARG A 696 14.76 10.22 4.88
CA ARG A 696 13.97 11.42 5.18
C ARG A 696 12.78 11.57 4.25
N GLN A 697 12.97 11.35 2.94
CA GLN A 697 11.85 11.35 1.98
C GLN A 697 10.81 10.29 2.33
N PHE A 698 11.21 9.08 2.72
CA PHE A 698 10.29 8.02 3.15
C PHE A 698 9.52 8.43 4.42
N ARG A 699 10.21 9.03 5.40
CA ARG A 699 9.58 9.62 6.60
C ARG A 699 8.56 10.69 6.20
N ASP A 700 8.95 11.65 5.39
CA ASP A 700 8.17 12.85 5.04
C ASP A 700 7.04 12.57 4.03
N THR A 701 6.90 11.31 3.60
CA THR A 701 5.82 10.87 2.71
C THR A 701 5.06 9.68 3.30
N ILE A 702 5.60 8.46 3.21
CA ILE A 702 4.92 7.21 3.56
C ILE A 702 4.59 7.13 5.06
N LEU A 703 5.51 7.56 5.93
CA LEU A 703 5.33 7.44 7.39
C LEU A 703 4.56 8.62 8.00
N SER A 704 4.59 9.81 7.39
CA SER A 704 4.05 11.03 7.99
C SER A 704 2.64 11.41 7.51
N LEU A 705 2.28 11.07 6.26
CA LEU A 705 1.05 11.59 5.64
C LEU A 705 -0.24 10.84 6.04
N GLY A 706 -0.13 9.70 6.72
CA GLY A 706 -1.26 8.90 7.18
C GLY A 706 -2.34 8.68 6.12
N GLY A 707 -3.61 8.60 6.56
CA GLY A 707 -4.78 8.61 5.69
C GLY A 707 -5.10 9.97 5.08
N GLY A 708 -4.33 11.02 5.39
CA GLY A 708 -4.48 12.36 4.81
C GLY A 708 -4.03 12.46 3.35
N CYS A 709 -3.32 11.45 2.83
CA CYS A 709 -2.91 11.34 1.44
C CYS A 709 -3.24 9.95 0.89
N HIS A 710 -3.83 9.87 -0.30
CA HIS A 710 -4.06 8.58 -0.95
C HIS A 710 -2.72 7.83 -1.13
N PRO A 711 -2.60 6.54 -0.78
CA PRO A 711 -1.30 5.87 -0.71
C PRO A 711 -0.56 5.79 -2.06
N MET A 712 -1.26 5.67 -3.18
CA MET A 712 -0.63 5.75 -4.52
C MET A 712 0.07 7.11 -4.75
N LYS A 713 -0.53 8.19 -4.24
CA LYS A 713 0.04 9.54 -4.33
C LYS A 713 1.23 9.66 -3.37
N ALA A 714 1.11 9.19 -2.14
CA ALA A 714 2.22 9.16 -1.18
C ALA A 714 3.41 8.37 -1.73
N PHE A 715 3.17 7.20 -2.33
CA PHE A 715 4.17 6.40 -3.01
C PHE A 715 4.81 7.13 -4.19
N THR A 716 4.02 7.80 -5.02
CA THR A 716 4.54 8.55 -6.17
C THR A 716 5.38 9.75 -5.72
N LEU A 717 5.00 10.43 -4.63
CA LEU A 717 5.79 11.51 -4.03
C LEU A 717 7.15 11.01 -3.54
N PHE A 718 7.19 9.82 -2.94
CA PHE A 718 8.42 9.18 -2.50
C PHE A 718 9.28 8.70 -3.68
N ARG A 719 8.69 7.90 -4.58
CA ARG A 719 9.42 7.15 -5.61
C ARG A 719 9.66 7.95 -6.88
N GLY A 720 8.91 9.02 -7.10
CA GLY A 720 8.91 9.81 -8.34
C GLY A 720 8.17 9.16 -9.52
N ARG A 721 7.55 7.99 -9.31
CA ARG A 721 6.81 7.21 -10.30
C ARG A 721 5.82 6.26 -9.62
N ILE A 722 4.94 5.65 -10.41
CA ILE A 722 4.08 4.55 -9.95
C ILE A 722 4.91 3.28 -9.61
N PRO A 723 4.37 2.35 -8.81
CA PRO A 723 5.05 1.11 -8.43
C PRO A 723 5.37 0.20 -9.61
N SER A 724 6.45 -0.55 -9.50
CA SER A 724 6.86 -1.61 -10.43
C SER A 724 6.94 -2.96 -9.72
N ILE A 725 6.52 -4.03 -10.40
CA ILE A 725 6.60 -5.41 -9.91
C ILE A 725 8.02 -6.00 -9.99
N GLU A 726 8.89 -5.41 -10.79
CA GLU A 726 10.23 -5.95 -11.08
C GLU A 726 11.13 -6.13 -9.85
N PRO A 727 11.17 -5.19 -8.88
CA PRO A 727 11.96 -5.37 -7.65
C PRO A 727 11.55 -6.61 -6.83
N LEU A 728 10.25 -6.89 -6.74
CA LEU A 728 9.74 -8.11 -6.10
C LEU A 728 10.18 -9.35 -6.89
N LEU A 729 10.01 -9.34 -8.22
CA LEU A 729 10.35 -10.49 -9.07
C LEU A 729 11.83 -10.84 -9.08
N ARG A 730 12.73 -9.85 -8.91
CA ARG A 730 14.17 -10.11 -8.77
C ARG A 730 14.53 -10.92 -7.53
N GLN A 731 13.64 -11.04 -6.55
CA GLN A 731 13.82 -11.95 -5.43
C GLN A 731 13.63 -13.43 -5.82
N TYR A 732 13.12 -13.71 -7.02
CA TYR A 732 12.81 -15.07 -7.49
C TYR A 732 13.57 -15.44 -8.78
N ASP A 733 14.52 -14.61 -9.21
CA ASP A 733 15.36 -14.87 -10.38
C ASP A 733 16.53 -15.83 -10.02
N GLU A 734 16.45 -17.05 -10.56
CA GLU A 734 17.44 -18.13 -10.36
C GLU A 734 18.88 -17.74 -10.76
N SER A 735 19.05 -16.75 -11.64
CA SER A 735 20.38 -16.31 -12.07
C SER A 735 21.21 -15.77 -10.92
N LYS A 736 20.60 -15.27 -9.83
CA LYS A 736 21.35 -14.81 -8.64
C LYS A 736 21.65 -15.90 -7.62
N ALA A 737 20.83 -16.95 -7.53
CA ALA A 737 21.08 -18.09 -6.65
C ALA A 737 22.34 -18.89 -7.08
N SER A 738 22.68 -18.84 -8.37
CA SER A 738 23.86 -19.52 -8.94
C SER A 738 25.16 -18.71 -8.87
N HIS A 739 25.09 -17.37 -8.73
CA HIS A 739 26.27 -16.50 -8.68
C HIS A 739 26.98 -16.48 -7.32
N SER A 740 26.36 -16.97 -6.24
CA SER A 740 26.99 -17.10 -4.93
C SER A 740 27.80 -18.39 -4.75
N PHE A 741 27.66 -19.38 -5.66
CA PHE A 741 28.37 -20.67 -5.58
C PHE A 741 29.21 -21.03 -6.81
N ALA A 742 29.12 -20.30 -7.93
CA ALA A 742 30.01 -20.49 -9.08
C ALA A 742 31.33 -19.71 -8.93
N GLY A 743 32.11 -20.04 -7.89
CA GLY A 743 33.54 -19.76 -7.89
C GLY A 743 34.22 -20.64 -8.94
N ASN A 744 34.83 -19.99 -9.95
CA ASN A 744 35.72 -20.56 -10.97
C ASN A 744 35.09 -21.40 -12.11
N ALA A 745 34.60 -20.73 -13.16
CA ALA A 745 35.01 -20.95 -14.56
C ALA A 745 34.01 -20.33 -15.56
N ALA A 746 34.32 -19.14 -16.08
CA ALA A 746 33.97 -18.71 -17.45
C ALA A 746 34.52 -17.30 -17.71
N LYS A 747 35.77 -17.24 -18.18
CA LYS A 747 36.25 -16.12 -18.99
C LYS A 747 35.60 -16.28 -20.36
N ASP A 748 34.68 -15.39 -20.74
CA ASP A 748 34.60 -14.77 -22.07
C ASP A 748 33.21 -14.21 -22.39
N THR A 749 32.98 -12.97 -21.95
CA THR A 749 32.07 -12.01 -22.59
C THR A 749 32.62 -10.60 -22.39
N LYS A 750 33.90 -10.39 -22.76
CA LYS A 750 34.59 -9.09 -22.67
C LYS A 750 34.81 -8.50 -24.05
N SER A 751 33.76 -7.98 -24.70
CA SER A 751 33.94 -7.16 -25.91
C SER A 751 32.99 -5.97 -26.00
N ASN A 752 31.67 -6.15 -25.85
CA ASN A 752 30.72 -5.02 -25.99
C ASN A 752 30.49 -4.20 -24.71
N THR A 753 30.62 -4.78 -23.52
CA THR A 753 30.43 -4.10 -22.23
C THR A 753 31.58 -3.16 -21.89
N LYS A 754 32.80 -3.43 -22.36
CA LYS A 754 33.98 -2.58 -22.09
C LYS A 754 33.92 -1.24 -22.82
N LYS A 755 33.36 -1.19 -24.04
CA LYS A 755 33.23 0.06 -24.81
C LYS A 755 32.21 1.00 -24.17
N TRP A 756 31.08 0.46 -23.70
CA TRP A 756 30.06 1.19 -22.95
C TRP A 756 30.51 1.59 -21.54
N HIS A 757 31.20 0.71 -20.81
CA HIS A 757 31.75 1.07 -19.49
C HIS A 757 32.89 2.08 -19.55
N TYR A 758 33.74 2.03 -20.58
CA TYR A 758 34.79 3.01 -20.79
C TYR A 758 34.20 4.39 -21.09
N LEU A 759 33.19 4.48 -21.95
CA LEU A 759 32.50 5.73 -22.25
C LEU A 759 31.73 6.29 -21.03
N ARG A 760 31.08 5.44 -20.22
CA ARG A 760 30.38 5.84 -18.97
C ARG A 760 31.33 6.28 -17.87
N LYS A 761 32.45 5.57 -17.66
CA LYS A 761 33.47 5.96 -16.66
C LYS A 761 34.18 7.25 -17.06
N THR A 762 34.41 7.45 -18.36
CA THR A 762 35.04 8.69 -18.86
C THR A 762 34.08 9.88 -18.73
N SER A 763 32.77 9.68 -18.96
CA SER A 763 31.78 10.74 -18.76
C SER A 763 31.52 11.05 -17.28
N GLN A 764 31.50 10.06 -16.38
CA GLN A 764 31.34 10.27 -14.94
C GLN A 764 32.57 10.93 -14.29
N LYS A 765 33.79 10.55 -14.70
CA LYS A 765 35.03 11.18 -14.21
C LYS A 765 35.13 12.65 -14.66
N LYS A 766 34.70 12.96 -15.88
CA LYS A 766 34.63 14.34 -16.39
C LYS A 766 33.45 15.15 -15.82
N ARG A 767 32.31 14.51 -15.50
CA ARG A 767 31.20 15.12 -14.74
C ARG A 767 31.61 15.55 -13.32
N ARG A 768 32.49 14.78 -12.67
CA ARG A 768 33.12 15.15 -11.39
C ARG A 768 34.08 16.34 -11.53
N GLN A 769 34.84 16.43 -12.63
CA GLN A 769 35.69 17.60 -12.91
C GLN A 769 34.86 18.86 -13.19
N LEU A 770 33.76 18.74 -13.95
CA LEU A 770 32.83 19.85 -14.26
C LEU A 770 32.09 20.38 -13.02
N ARG A 771 31.85 19.55 -12.00
CA ARG A 771 31.26 20.00 -10.71
C ARG A 771 32.29 20.61 -9.75
N ALA A 772 33.58 20.38 -9.99
CA ALA A 772 34.67 20.80 -9.11
C ALA A 772 35.38 22.08 -9.56
N SER A 773 35.18 22.55 -10.80
CA SER A 773 35.83 23.77 -11.31
C SER A 773 34.91 24.99 -11.22
N SER A 774 35.14 25.84 -10.22
CA SER A 774 34.63 27.22 -10.16
C SER A 774 35.59 28.24 -10.80
N ASP A 775 36.58 27.77 -11.57
CA ASP A 775 37.72 28.57 -12.03
C ASP A 775 37.66 28.79 -13.56
N GLU A 776 37.47 30.06 -13.97
CA GLU A 776 37.22 30.50 -15.37
C GLU A 776 38.29 30.01 -16.37
N SER A 777 39.53 29.80 -15.91
CA SER A 777 40.66 29.41 -16.78
C SER A 777 40.60 27.96 -17.31
N SER A 778 39.91 27.07 -16.58
CA SER A 778 39.76 25.65 -16.96
C SER A 778 38.64 25.41 -17.98
N VAL A 779 37.71 26.36 -18.09
CA VAL A 779 36.59 26.31 -19.06
C VAL A 779 37.11 26.61 -20.46
N THR A 780 38.05 27.56 -20.61
CA THR A 780 38.63 27.96 -21.89
C THR A 780 39.36 26.83 -22.63
N SER A 781 40.04 25.90 -21.95
CA SER A 781 40.78 24.82 -22.64
C SER A 781 39.89 23.68 -23.16
N ILE A 782 38.62 23.63 -22.73
CA ILE A 782 37.65 22.63 -23.20
C ILE A 782 36.83 23.22 -24.37
N VAL A 783 36.69 24.55 -24.45
CA VAL A 783 35.90 25.27 -25.47
C VAL A 783 36.43 25.05 -26.91
N ASP A 784 37.69 24.70 -27.10
CA ASP A 784 38.31 24.56 -28.43
C ASP A 784 38.05 23.22 -29.15
N ASP A 785 37.49 22.21 -28.47
CA ASP A 785 37.18 20.90 -29.08
C ASP A 785 35.70 20.81 -29.49
N ALA A 786 35.36 21.49 -30.59
CA ALA A 786 33.98 21.61 -31.09
C ALA A 786 33.28 20.26 -31.35
N PHE A 787 34.04 19.21 -31.69
CA PHE A 787 33.51 17.87 -31.99
C PHE A 787 33.08 17.11 -30.72
N LEU A 788 33.80 17.32 -29.61
CA LEU A 788 33.50 16.71 -28.32
C LEU A 788 32.21 17.28 -27.72
N TRP A 789 31.94 18.58 -27.94
CA TRP A 789 30.75 19.26 -27.43
C TRP A 789 29.46 18.90 -28.16
N ASP A 790 29.51 18.76 -29.49
CA ASP A 790 28.36 18.33 -30.27
C ASP A 790 27.84 16.98 -29.78
N SER A 791 28.75 16.08 -29.39
CA SER A 791 28.42 14.78 -28.79
C SER A 791 27.87 14.89 -27.36
N VAL A 792 28.33 15.83 -26.54
CA VAL A 792 27.89 16.00 -25.14
C VAL A 792 26.51 16.62 -25.06
N LEU A 793 26.27 17.66 -25.87
CA LEU A 793 25.01 18.40 -25.90
C LEU A 793 23.86 17.55 -26.49
N GLU A 794 24.18 16.59 -27.36
CA GLU A 794 23.21 15.64 -27.94
C GLU A 794 22.55 14.69 -26.89
N TYR A 795 23.10 14.60 -25.67
CA TYR A 795 22.56 13.75 -24.59
C TYR A 795 22.01 14.54 -23.39
N LEU A 796 21.98 15.87 -23.45
CA LEU A 796 21.34 16.68 -22.43
C LEU A 796 19.84 16.75 -22.67
N ASN A 797 19.06 16.72 -21.59
CA ASN A 797 17.64 17.01 -21.65
C ASN A 797 17.38 18.53 -21.64
N PHE A 798 16.13 18.94 -21.87
CA PHE A 798 15.79 20.35 -22.05
C PHE A 798 16.02 21.18 -20.77
N GLU A 799 15.75 20.62 -19.60
CA GLU A 799 16.01 21.28 -18.30
C GLU A 799 17.50 21.46 -18.07
N GLU A 800 18.33 20.48 -18.46
CA GLU A 800 19.79 20.56 -18.38
C GLU A 800 20.37 21.61 -19.34
N ILE A 801 19.81 21.75 -20.55
CA ILE A 801 20.17 22.82 -21.50
C ILE A 801 19.77 24.20 -20.97
N GLU A 802 18.61 24.31 -20.33
CA GLU A 802 18.15 25.55 -19.69
C GLU A 802 19.01 25.94 -18.50
N ILE A 803 19.40 24.98 -17.65
CA ILE A 803 20.33 25.22 -16.54
C ILE A 803 21.67 25.71 -17.09
N ALA A 804 22.16 25.12 -18.19
CA ALA A 804 23.43 25.49 -18.80
C ALA A 804 23.50 26.98 -19.22
N LEU A 805 22.38 27.61 -19.58
CA LEU A 805 22.35 29.06 -19.91
C LEU A 805 22.80 29.97 -18.76
N TYR A 806 22.69 29.48 -17.52
CA TYR A 806 22.96 30.24 -16.29
C TYR A 806 24.28 29.84 -15.62
N VAL A 807 25.03 28.89 -16.18
CA VAL A 807 26.27 28.35 -15.59
C VAL A 807 27.48 29.25 -15.86
N SER A 808 27.61 29.83 -17.07
CA SER A 808 28.68 30.79 -17.41
C SER A 808 28.35 31.58 -18.69
N LYS A 809 29.12 32.63 -19.00
CA LYS A 809 28.94 33.41 -20.25
C LYS A 809 29.23 32.59 -21.50
N GLU A 810 30.23 31.71 -21.44
CA GLU A 810 30.65 30.80 -22.51
C GLU A 810 29.58 29.74 -22.78
N TRP A 811 29.03 29.13 -21.73
CA TRP A 811 27.89 28.22 -21.83
C TRP A 811 26.65 28.93 -22.38
N SER A 812 26.39 30.15 -21.91
CA SER A 812 25.27 30.96 -22.38
C SER A 812 25.41 31.35 -23.85
N ARG A 813 26.63 31.60 -24.34
CA ARG A 813 26.91 31.84 -25.76
C ARG A 813 26.76 30.58 -26.60
N LEU A 814 27.31 29.44 -26.16
CA LEU A 814 27.24 28.18 -26.88
C LEU A 814 25.81 27.65 -27.00
N VAL A 815 25.02 27.69 -25.92
CA VAL A 815 23.59 27.32 -25.96
C VAL A 815 22.80 28.29 -26.84
N ARG A 816 23.17 29.57 -26.90
CA ARG A 816 22.57 30.52 -27.87
C ARG A 816 22.94 30.20 -29.32
N ASP A 817 24.17 29.79 -29.60
CA ASP A 817 24.67 29.51 -30.96
C ASP A 817 24.25 28.12 -31.48
N ARG A 818 24.10 27.12 -30.61
CA ARG A 818 23.84 25.70 -30.96
C ARG A 818 22.59 25.09 -30.34
N GLY A 819 21.98 25.73 -29.34
CA GLY A 819 20.82 25.20 -28.61
C GLY A 819 19.59 24.95 -29.48
N ALA A 820 19.38 25.77 -30.51
CA ALA A 820 18.29 25.58 -31.48
C ALA A 820 18.43 24.25 -32.24
N PHE A 821 19.64 23.93 -32.72
CA PHE A 821 19.92 22.68 -33.41
C PHE A 821 19.66 21.45 -32.52
N LEU A 822 20.07 21.51 -31.26
CA LEU A 822 19.94 20.43 -30.30
C LEU A 822 18.48 20.15 -29.93
N ILE A 823 17.71 21.20 -29.65
CA ILE A 823 16.28 21.07 -29.36
C ILE A 823 15.55 20.44 -30.56
N VAL A 824 15.88 20.85 -31.78
CA VAL A 824 15.31 20.24 -32.99
C VAL A 824 15.67 18.75 -33.09
N LYS A 825 16.93 18.37 -32.81
CA LYS A 825 17.36 16.96 -32.80
C LYS A 825 16.68 16.13 -31.72
N MET A 826 16.48 16.71 -30.53
CA MET A 826 15.72 16.07 -29.45
C MET A 826 14.27 15.86 -29.83
N TYR A 827 13.65 16.84 -30.47
CA TYR A 827 12.29 16.74 -31.00
C TYR A 827 12.18 15.64 -32.07
N GLU A 828 13.08 15.64 -33.05
CA GLU A 828 13.14 14.62 -34.12
C GLU A 828 13.23 13.19 -33.55
N ARG A 829 14.06 12.97 -32.52
CA ARG A 829 14.21 11.64 -31.88
C ARG A 829 12.96 11.15 -31.17
N LYS A 830 12.17 12.07 -30.61
CA LYS A 830 11.01 11.74 -29.79
C LYS A 830 9.72 11.66 -30.59
N TRP A 831 9.58 12.53 -31.59
CA TRP A 831 8.30 12.78 -32.28
C TRP A 831 8.32 12.42 -33.76
N ARG A 832 9.45 11.95 -34.30
CA ARG A 832 9.53 11.44 -35.67
C ARG A 832 10.11 10.02 -35.72
N CYS A 833 9.73 9.27 -36.75
CA CYS A 833 10.30 7.94 -37.02
C CYS A 833 11.80 8.05 -37.34
N ALA A 834 12.57 7.05 -36.89
CA ALA A 834 14.02 6.99 -37.06
C ALA A 834 14.44 7.21 -38.52
N GLY A 835 15.16 8.31 -38.78
CA GLY A 835 15.67 8.67 -40.11
C GLY A 835 14.98 9.84 -40.80
N SER A 836 13.86 10.35 -40.28
CA SER A 836 13.20 11.56 -40.84
C SER A 836 13.64 12.84 -40.11
N SER A 837 13.94 13.88 -40.89
CA SER A 837 14.41 15.18 -40.40
C SER A 837 13.28 16.20 -40.43
N LEU A 838 13.21 17.09 -39.43
CA LEU A 838 12.40 18.30 -39.50
C LEU A 838 12.89 19.21 -40.62
N GLU A 839 11.94 19.89 -41.25
CA GLU A 839 12.21 20.82 -42.33
C GLU A 839 13.15 21.95 -41.93
N ARG A 840 13.87 22.49 -42.91
CA ARG A 840 14.92 23.51 -42.70
C ARG A 840 14.40 24.74 -41.94
N MET A 841 13.12 25.09 -42.12
CA MET A 841 12.50 26.22 -41.42
C MET A 841 12.60 26.08 -39.90
N TYR A 842 12.24 24.92 -39.31
CA TYR A 842 12.32 24.71 -37.86
C TYR A 842 13.74 24.75 -37.32
N ARG A 843 14.72 24.32 -38.13
CA ARG A 843 16.16 24.34 -37.78
C ARG A 843 16.75 25.75 -37.74
N ASN A 844 16.12 26.68 -38.45
CA ASN A 844 16.56 28.07 -38.55
C ASN A 844 15.79 29.02 -37.62
N LEU A 845 14.80 28.53 -36.88
CA LEU A 845 14.06 29.36 -35.92
C LEU A 845 14.99 29.86 -34.79
N PRO A 846 14.79 31.08 -34.29
CA PRO A 846 15.55 31.59 -33.16
C PRO A 846 15.30 30.75 -31.90
N TYR A 847 16.30 30.64 -31.02
CA TYR A 847 16.27 29.77 -29.83
C TYR A 847 14.99 29.89 -29.00
N HIS A 848 14.49 31.12 -28.77
CA HIS A 848 13.27 31.35 -28.00
C HIS A 848 12.01 30.73 -28.64
N ARG A 849 11.97 30.58 -29.97
CA ARG A 849 10.88 29.91 -30.70
C ARG A 849 11.06 28.40 -30.72
N VAL A 850 12.29 27.95 -30.98
CA VAL A 850 12.61 26.50 -30.99
C VAL A 850 12.35 25.85 -29.63
N ARG A 851 12.49 26.61 -28.53
CA ARG A 851 12.12 26.21 -27.17
C ARG A 851 10.69 25.67 -27.05
N TYR A 852 9.75 26.16 -27.86
CA TYR A 852 8.36 25.66 -27.84
C TYR A 852 8.28 24.17 -28.24
N LEU A 853 9.20 23.66 -29.07
CA LEU A 853 9.28 22.24 -29.43
C LEU A 853 9.52 21.33 -28.21
N CYS A 854 10.17 21.85 -27.17
CA CYS A 854 10.44 21.11 -25.93
C CYS A 854 9.33 21.21 -24.89
N GLN A 855 8.31 22.06 -25.08
CA GLN A 855 7.18 22.12 -24.17
C GLN A 855 6.43 20.79 -24.25
N ARG A 856 6.30 20.11 -23.10
CA ARG A 856 5.41 18.96 -22.99
C ARG A 856 4.01 19.43 -23.39
N PRO A 857 3.24 18.64 -24.16
CA PRO A 857 1.80 18.85 -24.23
C PRO A 857 1.27 18.88 -22.79
N GLU A 858 0.50 19.91 -22.42
CA GLU A 858 -0.06 20.00 -21.08
C GLU A 858 -0.83 18.72 -20.73
N GLU A 859 -0.79 18.32 -19.46
CA GLU A 859 -1.06 16.97 -18.96
C GLU A 859 -2.53 16.49 -19.07
N LEU A 860 -3.36 17.12 -19.91
CA LEU A 860 -4.79 17.24 -19.62
C LEU A 860 -5.76 16.44 -20.50
N TYR A 861 -5.31 15.77 -21.56
CA TYR A 861 -6.23 15.21 -22.57
C TYR A 861 -6.68 13.77 -22.31
N THR A 862 -5.82 12.95 -21.69
CA THR A 862 -6.02 11.50 -21.60
C THR A 862 -6.63 11.05 -20.26
N GLN A 863 -6.48 11.86 -19.22
CA GLN A 863 -6.91 11.53 -17.85
C GLN A 863 -8.33 12.02 -17.55
N HIS A 864 -8.78 13.09 -18.21
CA HIS A 864 -10.06 13.75 -17.92
C HIS A 864 -10.99 13.73 -19.14
N VAL A 865 -11.39 12.54 -19.58
CA VAL A 865 -12.48 12.39 -20.55
C VAL A 865 -13.74 11.84 -19.89
N THR A 866 -14.90 12.26 -20.38
CA THR A 866 -16.21 11.68 -20.00
C THR A 866 -16.56 10.62 -21.02
N THR A 867 -16.82 9.38 -20.55
CA THR A 867 -17.22 8.25 -21.41
C THR A 867 -17.85 7.13 -20.57
N PHE A 868 -18.67 6.29 -21.20
CA PHE A 868 -19.07 4.97 -20.68
C PHE A 868 -18.15 3.84 -21.17
N CYS A 869 -17.21 4.11 -22.06
CA CYS A 869 -16.25 3.12 -22.53
C CYS A 869 -15.21 2.82 -21.45
N ARG A 870 -14.88 1.55 -21.29
CA ARG A 870 -13.68 1.12 -20.55
C ARG A 870 -12.43 1.79 -21.12
N ARG A 871 -11.58 2.30 -20.23
CA ARG A 871 -10.34 3.01 -20.56
C ARG A 871 -9.11 2.25 -20.10
N ASN A 872 -8.09 2.17 -20.96
CA ASN A 872 -6.79 1.58 -20.64
C ASN A 872 -5.67 2.50 -21.13
N ILE A 873 -4.70 2.84 -20.27
CA ILE A 873 -3.58 3.73 -20.62
C ILE A 873 -2.36 2.87 -20.96
N LEU A 874 -1.85 2.99 -22.19
CA LEU A 874 -0.70 2.24 -22.66
C LEU A 874 0.62 2.90 -22.21
N GLU A 875 1.72 2.14 -22.18
CA GLU A 875 3.05 2.60 -21.71
C GLU A 875 3.59 3.82 -22.47
N ASN A 876 3.17 4.01 -23.72
CA ASN A 876 3.53 5.15 -24.57
C ASN A 876 2.61 6.39 -24.38
N GLY A 877 1.67 6.34 -23.44
CA GLY A 877 0.72 7.42 -23.15
C GLY A 877 -0.47 7.52 -24.11
N ILE A 878 -0.61 6.61 -25.07
CA ILE A 878 -1.83 6.42 -25.87
C ILE A 878 -2.91 5.82 -24.97
N VAL A 879 -4.16 6.24 -25.14
CA VAL A 879 -5.29 5.70 -24.38
C VAL A 879 -6.18 4.86 -25.27
N GLU A 880 -6.39 3.62 -24.86
CA GLU A 880 -7.36 2.71 -25.46
C GLU A 880 -8.72 2.88 -24.79
N PHE A 881 -9.75 3.00 -25.63
CA PHE A 881 -11.15 3.02 -25.25
C PHE A 881 -11.82 1.80 -25.89
N VAL A 882 -12.61 1.06 -25.11
CA VAL A 882 -13.38 -0.09 -25.62
C VAL A 882 -14.84 0.11 -25.25
N ASN A 883 -15.72 0.00 -26.23
CA ASN A 883 -17.16 0.06 -25.99
C ASN A 883 -17.67 -1.26 -25.41
N ASP A 884 -17.93 -1.28 -24.11
CA ASP A 884 -18.44 -2.42 -23.34
C ASP A 884 -19.92 -2.27 -22.94
N SER A 885 -20.63 -1.29 -23.49
CA SER A 885 -22.05 -1.08 -23.22
C SER A 885 -22.94 -1.98 -24.09
N MET A 886 -23.67 -2.91 -23.45
CA MET A 886 -24.64 -3.80 -24.13
C MET A 886 -25.99 -3.13 -24.46
N LEU A 887 -26.15 -1.82 -24.22
CA LEU A 887 -27.39 -1.09 -24.47
C LEU A 887 -27.62 -0.91 -25.98
N ARG A 888 -28.34 -1.83 -26.63
CA ARG A 888 -28.88 -1.61 -27.98
C ARG A 888 -30.14 -0.74 -27.92
N SER A 889 -30.10 0.45 -28.53
CA SER A 889 -31.29 1.03 -29.14
C SER A 889 -30.98 1.48 -30.57
N PHE A 890 -31.68 0.89 -31.53
CA PHE A 890 -31.48 1.06 -32.97
C PHE A 890 -31.94 2.42 -33.52
N SER A 891 -32.27 3.41 -32.67
CA SER A 891 -32.92 4.65 -33.10
C SER A 891 -32.11 5.93 -32.92
N ARG A 892 -30.92 5.92 -32.27
CA ARG A 892 -30.20 7.18 -31.96
C ARG A 892 -28.73 7.32 -32.33
N GLY A 893 -28.01 6.25 -32.70
CA GLY A 893 -26.63 6.34 -33.19
C GLY A 893 -25.62 6.85 -32.15
N ALA A 894 -24.52 6.11 -31.99
CA ALA A 894 -23.44 6.23 -31.01
C ALA A 894 -23.73 5.63 -29.62
N ILE A 895 -22.93 4.62 -29.25
CA ILE A 895 -22.91 4.00 -27.92
C ILE A 895 -21.46 4.14 -27.43
N GLY A 896 -21.14 5.23 -26.75
CA GLY A 896 -19.81 5.47 -26.17
C GLY A 896 -19.06 6.68 -26.71
N ALA A 897 -19.67 7.86 -26.68
CA ALA A 897 -18.96 9.11 -26.97
C ALA A 897 -17.92 9.43 -25.87
N VAL A 898 -16.78 9.94 -26.30
CA VAL A 898 -15.62 10.32 -25.49
C VAL A 898 -15.34 11.80 -25.73
N TYR A 899 -15.39 12.61 -24.67
CA TYR A 899 -15.12 14.05 -24.74
C TYR A 899 -14.02 14.43 -23.76
N ALA A 900 -13.04 15.23 -24.21
CA ALA A 900 -12.12 15.87 -23.28
C ALA A 900 -12.85 16.92 -22.44
N ARG A 901 -12.51 17.00 -21.14
CA ARG A 901 -13.06 18.00 -20.20
C ARG A 901 -12.36 19.36 -20.27
N LYS A 902 -11.40 19.54 -21.19
CA LYS A 902 -10.59 20.76 -21.30
C LYS A 902 -10.29 21.12 -22.75
N LYS A 903 -9.93 22.38 -22.96
CA LYS A 903 -9.53 22.94 -24.26
C LYS A 903 -8.30 22.24 -24.82
N MET A 904 -8.34 21.89 -26.10
CA MET A 904 -7.20 21.37 -26.84
C MET A 904 -6.00 22.30 -26.83
N SER A 905 -4.83 21.73 -26.50
CA SER A 905 -3.55 22.44 -26.48
C SER A 905 -3.12 22.79 -27.88
N ILE A 906 -2.54 23.98 -28.03
CA ILE A 906 -1.83 24.34 -29.25
C ILE A 906 -0.58 23.46 -29.35
N LEU A 907 -0.35 22.85 -30.51
CA LEU A 907 0.80 22.00 -30.79
C LEU A 907 2.11 22.75 -30.57
N SER A 908 3.12 22.09 -30.03
CA SER A 908 4.45 22.67 -29.82
C SER A 908 5.09 23.12 -31.13
N CYS A 909 4.92 22.37 -32.22
CA CYS A 909 5.37 22.75 -33.57
C CYS A 909 4.62 23.98 -34.11
N ALA A 910 3.31 24.09 -33.89
CA ALA A 910 2.53 25.26 -34.26
C ALA A 910 2.94 26.50 -33.45
N LYS A 911 3.13 26.37 -32.13
CA LYS A 911 3.63 27.45 -31.26
C LYS A 911 4.99 27.97 -31.71
N ALA A 912 5.89 27.08 -32.13
CA ALA A 912 7.21 27.45 -32.64
C ALA A 912 7.12 28.31 -33.92
N LEU A 913 6.05 28.15 -34.70
CA LEU A 913 5.72 28.92 -35.91
C LEU A 913 4.71 30.05 -35.68
N GLU A 914 4.45 30.42 -34.42
CA GLU A 914 3.48 31.46 -34.02
C GLU A 914 2.05 31.22 -34.50
N MET A 915 1.68 29.96 -34.68
CA MET A 915 0.34 29.54 -35.08
C MET A 915 -0.44 29.02 -33.88
N LYS A 916 -1.76 29.21 -33.90
CA LYS A 916 -2.68 28.63 -32.90
C LYS A 916 -3.41 27.43 -33.48
N MET A 917 -2.69 26.33 -33.68
CA MET A 917 -3.25 25.09 -34.23
C MET A 917 -3.21 23.94 -33.20
N CYS A 918 -4.29 23.17 -33.10
CA CYS A 918 -4.33 21.91 -32.35
C CYS A 918 -4.64 20.72 -33.28
N TYR A 919 -4.20 19.52 -32.89
CA TYR A 919 -4.41 18.29 -33.66
C TYR A 919 -4.36 17.05 -32.74
N PHE A 920 -5.17 16.04 -33.03
CA PHE A 920 -5.14 14.72 -32.39
C PHE A 920 -5.49 13.62 -33.38
N GLU A 921 -5.10 12.38 -33.08
CA GLU A 921 -5.44 11.20 -33.89
C GLU A 921 -6.17 10.17 -33.05
N VAL A 922 -7.13 9.48 -33.67
CA VAL A 922 -7.80 8.32 -33.10
C VAL A 922 -7.70 7.16 -34.08
N THR A 923 -7.11 6.05 -33.65
CA THR A 923 -7.12 4.80 -34.42
C THR A 923 -8.34 3.99 -34.01
N PHE A 924 -9.32 3.88 -34.91
CA PHE A 924 -10.54 3.13 -34.70
C PHE A 924 -10.37 1.68 -35.14
N ARG A 925 -10.85 0.75 -34.32
CA ARG A 925 -11.13 -0.65 -34.65
C ARG A 925 -12.65 -0.81 -34.57
N GLY A 926 -13.32 -0.56 -35.69
CA GLY A 926 -14.78 -0.35 -35.77
C GLY A 926 -15.11 0.88 -36.61
N SER A 927 -16.32 1.44 -36.44
CA SER A 927 -16.73 2.71 -37.06
C SER A 927 -17.17 3.70 -35.98
N GLY A 928 -17.17 4.99 -36.29
CA GLY A 928 -17.41 6.04 -35.31
C GLY A 928 -17.53 7.43 -35.93
N SER A 929 -17.43 8.45 -35.09
CA SER A 929 -17.28 9.84 -35.52
C SER A 929 -16.17 10.53 -34.73
N ILE A 930 -15.52 11.54 -35.32
CA ILE A 930 -14.42 12.29 -34.68
C ILE A 930 -14.57 13.79 -34.96
N GLY A 931 -14.28 14.63 -33.98
CA GLY A 931 -14.37 16.07 -34.16
C GLY A 931 -14.16 16.89 -32.91
N PHE A 932 -14.83 18.06 -32.87
CA PHE A 932 -14.71 19.01 -31.78
C PHE A 932 -16.07 19.40 -31.21
N VAL A 933 -16.05 19.71 -29.91
CA VAL A 933 -17.19 20.30 -29.19
C VAL A 933 -16.77 21.63 -28.61
N ARG A 934 -17.58 22.66 -28.82
CA ARG A 934 -17.36 23.99 -28.24
C ARG A 934 -17.93 24.06 -26.82
N PHE A 935 -17.26 24.82 -25.96
CA PHE A 935 -17.74 25.24 -24.66
C PHE A 935 -17.26 26.68 -24.38
N ASP A 936 -17.89 27.34 -23.40
CA ASP A 936 -17.73 28.78 -23.17
C ASP A 936 -16.65 29.16 -22.12
N ASP A 937 -16.18 28.21 -21.28
CA ASP A 937 -15.16 28.48 -20.24
C ASP A 937 -14.11 27.36 -20.08
N ASN A 938 -12.86 27.70 -19.73
CA ASN A 938 -11.71 26.78 -19.68
C ASN A 938 -11.82 25.63 -18.65
N ASP A 939 -12.71 25.73 -17.66
CA ASP A 939 -12.98 24.71 -16.63
C ASP A 939 -14.41 24.11 -16.72
N PHE A 940 -15.03 24.21 -17.90
CA PHE A 940 -16.40 23.75 -18.12
C PHE A 940 -16.52 22.21 -18.20
N ASP A 941 -17.37 21.61 -17.36
CA ASP A 941 -17.66 20.17 -17.39
C ASP A 941 -18.68 19.85 -18.50
N ILE A 942 -18.13 19.52 -19.68
CA ILE A 942 -18.87 19.23 -20.92
C ILE A 942 -19.92 18.12 -20.77
N SER A 943 -19.78 17.25 -19.76
CA SER A 943 -20.69 16.11 -19.50
C SER A 943 -22.10 16.51 -19.05
N LYS A 944 -22.29 17.77 -18.63
CA LYS A 944 -23.60 18.30 -18.25
C LYS A 944 -24.44 18.74 -19.44
N GLU A 945 -23.80 19.07 -20.56
CA GLU A 945 -24.48 19.53 -21.78
C GLU A 945 -24.52 18.45 -22.87
N PHE A 946 -23.48 17.61 -22.95
CA PHE A 946 -23.36 16.54 -23.93
C PHE A 946 -23.62 15.17 -23.30
N GLY A 947 -24.60 14.46 -23.87
CA GLY A 947 -24.82 13.05 -23.57
C GLY A 947 -23.73 12.17 -24.18
N THR A 948 -23.46 11.03 -23.54
CA THR A 948 -22.50 10.01 -23.99
C THR A 948 -23.06 9.06 -25.07
N GLU A 949 -24.31 9.27 -25.47
CA GLU A 949 -25.08 8.43 -26.41
C GLU A 949 -25.37 9.15 -27.74
N GLU A 950 -24.59 10.17 -28.09
CA GLU A 950 -24.85 10.99 -29.28
C GLU A 950 -23.62 11.10 -30.18
N HIS A 951 -23.86 11.12 -31.50
CA HIS A 951 -22.81 11.37 -32.49
C HIS A 951 -22.29 12.80 -32.41
N ILE A 952 -21.00 12.97 -32.74
CA ILE A 952 -20.39 14.30 -32.81
C ILE A 952 -21.03 15.09 -33.97
N GLY A 953 -21.49 16.31 -33.71
CA GLY A 953 -22.17 17.15 -34.69
C GLY A 953 -23.70 17.15 -34.59
N TRP A 954 -24.31 16.31 -33.74
CA TRP A 954 -25.78 16.21 -33.65
C TRP A 954 -26.43 17.13 -32.62
N LYS A 955 -25.68 17.61 -31.64
CA LYS A 955 -26.23 18.39 -30.52
C LYS A 955 -25.29 19.48 -30.08
N SER A 956 -25.87 20.58 -29.59
CA SER A 956 -25.14 21.76 -29.13
C SER A 956 -24.11 22.22 -30.17
N VAL A 957 -23.16 23.08 -29.81
CA VAL A 957 -22.16 23.55 -30.78
C VAL A 957 -21.08 22.49 -30.98
N SER A 958 -21.25 21.61 -31.97
CA SER A 958 -20.33 20.50 -32.26
C SER A 958 -20.17 20.22 -33.75
N TYR A 959 -19.02 19.64 -34.12
CA TYR A 959 -18.57 19.46 -35.50
C TYR A 959 -17.89 18.11 -35.63
N GLY A 960 -18.37 17.22 -36.50
CA GLY A 960 -17.91 15.83 -36.59
C GLY A 960 -17.79 15.30 -38.01
N TYR A 961 -16.74 14.50 -38.25
CA TYR A 961 -16.57 13.69 -39.46
C TYR A 961 -16.98 12.26 -39.16
N HIS A 962 -17.93 11.73 -39.93
CA HIS A 962 -18.59 10.45 -39.68
C HIS A 962 -18.01 9.35 -40.57
N GLY A 963 -17.67 8.21 -39.97
CA GLY A 963 -17.03 7.10 -40.68
C GLY A 963 -17.97 6.28 -41.55
N ASN A 964 -19.25 6.21 -41.20
CA ASN A 964 -20.23 5.36 -41.89
C ASN A 964 -20.51 5.82 -43.34
N ASP A 965 -20.50 7.12 -43.61
CA ASP A 965 -20.83 7.72 -44.91
C ASP A 965 -19.77 8.69 -45.42
N GLY A 966 -18.85 9.14 -44.56
CA GLY A 966 -17.84 10.14 -44.93
C GLY A 966 -18.36 11.58 -44.92
N ASP A 967 -19.58 11.79 -44.39
CA ASP A 967 -20.17 13.12 -44.31
C ASP A 967 -19.61 13.90 -43.12
N PHE A 968 -19.60 15.22 -43.27
CA PHE A 968 -19.34 16.16 -42.19
C PHE A 968 -20.68 16.64 -41.62
N VAL A 969 -20.88 16.41 -40.33
CA VAL A 969 -22.10 16.74 -39.61
C VAL A 969 -21.80 17.80 -38.56
N TYR A 970 -22.63 18.83 -38.48
CA TYR A 970 -22.44 19.90 -37.50
C TYR A 970 -23.75 20.48 -36.98
N ASN A 971 -23.67 21.05 -35.78
CA ASN A 971 -24.73 21.84 -35.17
C ASN A 971 -24.07 23.08 -34.56
N GLU A 972 -24.55 24.28 -34.92
CA GLU A 972 -23.99 25.56 -34.43
C GLU A 972 -24.71 26.11 -33.19
N GLY A 973 -25.58 25.29 -32.58
CA GLY A 973 -26.37 25.64 -31.39
C GLY A 973 -27.79 26.13 -31.70
N ASP A 974 -28.16 26.26 -32.98
CA ASP A 974 -29.47 26.76 -33.41
C ASP A 974 -30.60 25.75 -33.17
N ALA A 975 -30.28 24.46 -33.04
CA ALA A 975 -31.23 23.39 -32.77
C ALA A 975 -30.82 22.57 -31.53
N PRO A 976 -31.77 22.19 -30.65
CA PRO A 976 -31.46 21.40 -29.45
C PRO A 976 -31.02 19.95 -29.76
N TYR A 977 -31.32 19.45 -30.96
CA TYR A 977 -30.90 18.16 -31.49
C TYR A 977 -31.04 18.14 -33.02
N GLY A 978 -30.24 17.33 -33.71
CA GLY A 978 -30.14 17.27 -35.16
C GLY A 978 -29.03 18.18 -35.68
N GLY A 979 -28.18 17.65 -36.56
CA GLY A 979 -27.11 18.40 -37.23
C GLY A 979 -27.38 18.54 -38.73
N GLU A 980 -26.76 19.54 -39.36
CA GLU A 980 -26.71 19.67 -40.81
C GLU A 980 -25.63 18.76 -41.40
N TRP A 981 -25.94 18.15 -42.54
CA TRP A 981 -25.08 17.18 -43.22
C TRP A 981 -24.49 17.79 -44.48
N LYS A 982 -23.18 17.64 -44.66
CA LYS A 982 -22.48 18.06 -45.88
C LYS A 982 -21.55 16.95 -46.37
N PRO A 983 -21.58 16.61 -47.67
CA PRO A 983 -20.57 15.75 -48.26
C PRO A 983 -19.17 16.31 -48.01
N PHE A 984 -18.23 15.47 -47.55
CA PHE A 984 -16.90 15.94 -47.18
C PHE A 984 -15.77 15.02 -47.67
N GLY A 985 -15.71 13.78 -47.18
CA GLY A 985 -14.58 12.89 -47.40
C GLY A 985 -14.98 11.45 -47.71
N PRO A 986 -14.01 10.55 -47.89
CA PRO A 986 -14.29 9.12 -48.03
C PRO A 986 -14.88 8.54 -46.73
N SER A 987 -15.65 7.46 -46.81
CA SER A 987 -16.02 6.67 -45.62
C SER A 987 -14.83 5.91 -45.05
N TRP A 988 -14.88 5.58 -43.75
CA TRP A 988 -13.79 4.91 -43.02
C TRP A 988 -14.32 4.04 -41.86
N GLY A 989 -13.51 3.08 -41.42
CA GLY A 989 -13.91 2.05 -40.45
C GLY A 989 -14.66 0.88 -41.08
N ALA A 990 -15.12 -0.06 -40.25
CA ALA A 990 -15.86 -1.26 -40.68
C ALA A 990 -17.37 -1.11 -40.40
N HIS A 991 -18.21 -1.39 -41.39
CA HIS A 991 -19.68 -1.27 -41.27
C HIS A 991 -20.37 -2.55 -40.77
N ASP A 992 -19.66 -3.67 -40.68
CA ASP A 992 -20.22 -4.99 -40.34
C ASP A 992 -19.37 -5.69 -39.27
N ALA A 993 -20.01 -6.12 -38.18
CA ALA A 993 -19.37 -6.68 -36.98
C ALA A 993 -18.71 -8.07 -37.18
N GLN A 994 -18.64 -8.58 -38.41
CA GLN A 994 -18.18 -9.93 -38.73
C GLN A 994 -17.06 -10.02 -39.78
N VAL A 995 -16.43 -8.91 -40.17
CA VAL A 995 -15.32 -8.93 -41.15
C VAL A 995 -14.05 -8.31 -40.55
N ASP A 996 -12.93 -9.03 -40.69
CA ASP A 996 -11.61 -8.82 -40.09
C ASP A 996 -11.14 -7.35 -39.91
N PHE A 997 -10.75 -7.03 -38.67
CA PHE A 997 -9.65 -6.15 -38.22
C PHE A 997 -9.19 -4.92 -39.05
N LYS A 998 -10.03 -4.27 -39.85
CA LYS A 998 -9.64 -3.02 -40.50
C LYS A 998 -9.57 -1.90 -39.46
N SER A 999 -8.36 -1.40 -39.19
CA SER A 999 -8.14 -0.23 -38.34
C SER A 999 -7.80 1.00 -39.19
N ASP A 1000 -8.58 2.06 -39.04
CA ASP A 1000 -8.33 3.35 -39.70
C ASP A 1000 -7.93 4.39 -38.64
N THR A 1001 -6.88 5.17 -38.91
CA THR A 1001 -6.43 6.27 -38.06
C THR A 1001 -6.94 7.59 -38.63
N VAL A 1002 -7.81 8.26 -37.90
CA VAL A 1002 -8.40 9.53 -38.32
C VAL A 1002 -7.85 10.64 -37.45
N GLY A 1003 -7.29 11.68 -38.08
CA GLY A 1003 -6.83 12.86 -37.39
C GLY A 1003 -7.78 14.03 -37.55
N CYS A 1004 -7.86 14.87 -36.52
CA CYS A 1004 -8.71 16.04 -36.50
C CYS A 1004 -7.94 17.24 -35.91
N GLY A 1005 -7.90 18.34 -36.65
CA GLY A 1005 -7.22 19.55 -36.24
C GLY A 1005 -8.06 20.80 -36.43
N LEU A 1006 -7.77 21.82 -35.62
CA LEU A 1006 -8.42 23.13 -35.66
C LEU A 1006 -7.35 24.22 -35.68
N ASP A 1007 -7.45 25.09 -36.66
CA ASP A 1007 -6.71 26.35 -36.71
C ASP A 1007 -7.57 27.45 -36.06
N TYR A 1008 -7.16 27.94 -34.89
CA TYR A 1008 -7.87 28.99 -34.17
C TYR A 1008 -7.73 30.36 -34.82
N ASP A 1009 -6.75 30.58 -35.71
CA ASP A 1009 -6.57 31.87 -36.39
C ASP A 1009 -7.49 31.98 -37.62
N THR A 1010 -7.79 30.85 -38.28
CA THR A 1010 -8.73 30.81 -39.43
C THR A 1010 -10.11 30.24 -39.08
N LEU A 1011 -10.27 29.66 -37.89
CA LEU A 1011 -11.46 28.93 -37.45
C LEU A 1011 -11.85 27.80 -38.41
N GLN A 1012 -10.86 27.13 -39.02
CA GLN A 1012 -11.08 25.99 -39.91
C GLN A 1012 -10.69 24.68 -39.24
N ILE A 1013 -11.61 23.71 -39.30
CA ILE A 1013 -11.31 22.31 -38.97
C ILE A 1013 -10.73 21.63 -40.22
N PHE A 1014 -9.75 20.75 -40.03
CA PHE A 1014 -9.28 19.84 -41.06
C PHE A 1014 -9.21 18.42 -40.55
N TYR A 1015 -9.28 17.48 -41.48
CA TYR A 1015 -9.21 16.05 -41.17
C TYR A 1015 -8.13 15.35 -41.98
N THR A 1016 -7.62 14.27 -41.39
CA THR A 1016 -6.67 13.36 -42.02
C THR A 1016 -7.17 11.93 -41.87
N LEU A 1017 -6.81 11.07 -42.82
CA LEU A 1017 -7.13 9.65 -42.78
C LEU A 1017 -5.89 8.85 -43.15
N ASN A 1018 -5.48 7.94 -42.26
CA ASN A 1018 -4.32 7.07 -42.41
C ASN A 1018 -3.04 7.84 -42.80
N GLY A 1019 -2.82 8.98 -42.14
CA GLY A 1019 -1.66 9.84 -42.36
C GLY A 1019 -1.72 10.69 -43.65
N GLN A 1020 -2.87 10.75 -44.33
CA GLN A 1020 -3.08 11.61 -45.51
C GLN A 1020 -4.06 12.74 -45.20
N PHE A 1021 -3.79 13.93 -45.75
CA PHE A 1021 -4.68 15.08 -45.63
C PHE A 1021 -5.93 14.88 -46.50
N ILE A 1022 -7.11 14.96 -45.89
CA ILE A 1022 -8.40 14.79 -46.60
C ILE A 1022 -8.93 16.14 -47.09
N GLY A 1023 -8.91 17.16 -46.23
CA GLY A 1023 -9.43 18.47 -46.58
C GLY A 1023 -9.79 19.31 -45.35
N PHE A 1024 -10.15 20.57 -45.61
CA PHE A 1024 -10.79 21.44 -44.63
C PHE A 1024 -12.29 21.20 -44.64
N ALA A 1025 -12.91 21.17 -43.45
CA ALA A 1025 -14.35 21.07 -43.31
C ALA A 1025 -15.06 22.17 -44.13
N PRO A 1026 -16.26 21.89 -44.68
CA PRO A 1026 -16.94 22.79 -45.62
C PRO A 1026 -17.55 24.04 -44.96
N ILE A 1027 -17.23 24.30 -43.70
CA ILE A 1027 -17.65 25.48 -42.92
C ILE A 1027 -16.52 25.97 -42.03
N ARG A 1028 -16.64 27.21 -41.54
CA ARG A 1028 -15.81 27.72 -40.45
C ARG A 1028 -16.55 27.54 -39.14
N VAL A 1029 -15.84 27.20 -38.08
CA VAL A 1029 -16.44 27.08 -36.75
C VAL A 1029 -16.64 28.45 -36.12
N VAL A 1030 -17.58 28.54 -35.20
CA VAL A 1030 -17.77 29.76 -34.41
C VAL A 1030 -16.58 30.01 -33.46
N SER A 1031 -16.36 31.24 -33.02
CA SER A 1031 -15.27 31.51 -32.07
C SER A 1031 -15.58 30.90 -30.70
N GLY A 1032 -14.63 30.18 -30.09
CA GLY A 1032 -14.80 29.57 -28.77
C GLY A 1032 -13.64 28.69 -28.34
N PHE A 1033 -13.83 27.99 -27.22
CA PHE A 1033 -12.91 26.94 -26.77
C PHE A 1033 -13.41 25.58 -27.20
N TYR A 1034 -12.50 24.73 -27.68
CA TYR A 1034 -12.85 23.43 -28.25
C TYR A 1034 -12.15 22.28 -27.55
N ALA A 1035 -12.92 21.23 -27.26
CA ALA A 1035 -12.45 19.95 -26.75
C ALA A 1035 -12.46 18.90 -27.87
N CYS A 1036 -11.48 17.99 -27.86
CA CYS A 1036 -11.52 16.84 -28.76
C CYS A 1036 -12.65 15.89 -28.35
N ALA A 1037 -13.32 15.32 -29.35
CA ALA A 1037 -14.39 14.37 -29.14
C ALA A 1037 -14.37 13.28 -30.22
N PHE A 1038 -14.77 12.07 -29.83
CA PHE A 1038 -15.06 10.99 -30.77
C PHE A 1038 -16.12 10.04 -30.22
N SER A 1039 -16.72 9.22 -31.06
CA SER A 1039 -17.70 8.21 -30.66
C SER A 1039 -17.40 6.85 -31.26
N LEU A 1040 -17.79 5.79 -30.55
CA LEU A 1040 -17.81 4.41 -31.02
C LEU A 1040 -19.25 3.98 -31.33
N ASN A 1041 -19.44 3.16 -32.36
CA ASN A 1041 -20.77 2.81 -32.85
C ASN A 1041 -21.33 1.52 -32.23
N THR A 1042 -20.52 0.46 -32.16
CA THR A 1042 -20.97 -0.90 -31.81
C THR A 1042 -20.27 -1.43 -30.56
N PHE A 1043 -20.95 -2.28 -29.80
CA PHE A 1043 -20.35 -3.04 -28.70
C PHE A 1043 -19.14 -3.84 -29.20
N GLY A 1044 -18.01 -3.73 -28.51
CA GLY A 1044 -16.73 -4.34 -28.89
C GLY A 1044 -15.84 -3.45 -29.75
N ASP A 1045 -16.36 -2.34 -30.31
CA ASP A 1045 -15.52 -1.36 -31.00
C ASP A 1045 -14.47 -0.80 -30.02
N SER A 1046 -13.29 -0.48 -30.54
CA SER A 1046 -12.25 0.16 -29.74
C SER A 1046 -11.56 1.30 -30.48
N ALA A 1047 -11.01 2.24 -29.74
CA ALA A 1047 -10.30 3.40 -30.26
C ALA A 1047 -9.03 3.67 -29.46
N LEU A 1048 -7.93 4.00 -30.16
CA LEU A 1048 -6.68 4.45 -29.56
C LEU A 1048 -6.53 5.95 -29.76
N LEU A 1049 -6.68 6.75 -28.70
CA LEU A 1049 -6.50 8.20 -28.74
C LEU A 1049 -5.01 8.55 -28.57
N ASN A 1050 -4.43 9.17 -29.59
CA ASN A 1050 -3.15 9.86 -29.52
C ASN A 1050 -3.38 11.38 -29.50
N GLY A 1051 -3.36 11.99 -28.32
CA GLY A 1051 -3.41 13.45 -28.13
C GLY A 1051 -2.04 14.13 -28.20
N GLY A 1052 -1.08 13.57 -28.94
CA GLY A 1052 0.31 14.05 -29.00
C GLY A 1052 1.23 13.45 -27.93
N ARG A 1053 0.95 12.21 -27.48
CA ARG A 1053 1.80 11.46 -26.53
C ARG A 1053 2.74 10.47 -27.25
N ALA A 1054 2.41 10.11 -28.49
CA ALA A 1054 3.26 9.38 -29.43
C ALA A 1054 3.35 10.13 -30.77
N PRO A 1055 4.33 9.83 -31.64
CA PRO A 1055 4.38 10.36 -33.01
C PRO A 1055 3.05 10.20 -33.74
N PHE A 1056 2.62 11.24 -34.45
CA PHE A 1056 1.43 11.18 -35.29
C PHE A 1056 1.72 10.43 -36.60
N SER A 1057 0.69 9.81 -37.16
CA SER A 1057 0.75 9.16 -38.48
C SER A 1057 0.81 10.20 -39.59
N PHE A 1058 0.18 11.36 -39.40
CA PHE A 1058 0.29 12.52 -40.28
C PHE A 1058 1.51 13.39 -39.94
N ASP A 1059 2.24 13.87 -40.96
CA ASP A 1059 3.36 14.82 -40.80
C ASP A 1059 2.84 16.23 -40.49
N ILE A 1060 2.30 16.39 -39.28
CA ILE A 1060 1.66 17.61 -38.81
C ILE A 1060 2.65 18.78 -38.78
N GLU A 1061 3.94 18.52 -38.54
CA GLU A 1061 4.96 19.56 -38.53
C GLU A 1061 5.17 20.19 -39.90
N ASN A 1062 5.20 19.37 -40.97
CA ASN A 1062 5.28 19.86 -42.34
C ASN A 1062 3.99 20.58 -42.76
N PHE A 1063 2.84 20.10 -42.30
CA PHE A 1063 1.57 20.78 -42.51
C PHE A 1063 1.54 22.18 -41.89
N CYS A 1064 1.90 22.32 -40.60
CA CYS A 1064 2.01 23.61 -39.94
C CYS A 1064 3.01 24.54 -40.66
N MET A 1065 4.14 24.00 -41.13
CA MET A 1065 5.12 24.78 -41.89
C MET A 1065 4.52 25.38 -43.17
N LYS A 1066 3.81 24.57 -43.97
CA LYS A 1066 3.16 25.04 -45.20
C LYS A 1066 2.03 26.05 -44.97
N GLN A 1067 1.42 26.04 -43.78
CA GLN A 1067 0.35 26.96 -43.39
C GLN A 1067 0.88 28.22 -42.68
N SER A 1068 2.15 28.23 -42.28
CA SER A 1068 2.76 29.36 -41.59
C SER A 1068 2.89 30.56 -42.52
N ARG A 1069 2.64 31.76 -41.97
CA ARG A 1069 2.84 33.05 -42.67
C ARG A 1069 4.20 33.68 -42.37
N ILE A 1070 5.11 32.92 -41.78
CA ILE A 1070 6.48 33.38 -41.52
C ILE A 1070 7.24 33.33 -42.85
N ASP A 1071 7.47 34.49 -43.46
CA ASP A 1071 8.34 34.62 -44.64
C ASP A 1071 9.79 34.27 -44.25
N CYS A 1072 10.36 33.28 -44.92
CA CYS A 1072 11.77 32.94 -44.76
C CYS A 1072 12.65 33.96 -45.48
N VAL A 1073 13.51 34.66 -44.71
CA VAL A 1073 14.80 35.16 -45.22
C VAL A 1073 15.88 34.16 -44.82
#